data_AF-A0A7C0TVX7-F1
#
_entry.id   AF-A0A7C0TVX7-F1
#
_cell.length_a   1.000
_cell.length_b   1.000
_cell.length_c   1.000
_cell.angle_alpha   90.00
_cell.angle_beta   90.00
_cell.angle_gamma   90.00
#
_symmetry.space_group_name_H-M   'P 1'
#
loop_
_entity.id
_entity.type
_entity.pdbx_description
1 polymer ?
#
loop_
_entity_poly.entity_id
_entity_poly.type
_entity_poly.pdbx_seq_one_letter_code
_entity_poly.pdbx_strand_id
1 'polypeptide(L)'
;SIMLETTEMENSGPLIILITDTGRIDDGTFNQYAYEGLKQVLQTHTARLEVVQTESPTDYENNVRSAAAQGADYIVTVGSRAGAAVERLAGRYSRTHFIIVDYEPLPESRNVTGLVFAEDQAAFLAGALAGLMTDSDVVGFVGGMDVTPVRKFQRGFEHGVAHVNRRASVETRETGSFTDRDAGESAAAELIAAGCDVIFAAGGQSGSAAIRAAAQQGVWVIGVDQDEWFTTFEEGTAPGAERLLTSAVKRVDRAVHTAVTQALEGKLSGGVLRFDLSNDGIGLAPYHASDTAVPSEVRGKMLDVTQALRSGRIHTRVGPQGEALLDGVLSRLTAWNWQAALMPLLAIATALVIGAFFIAAFDPQVWAAFGEGLGNGLAVAWASIVQAYASLFEGAFGRPTRIIEGFRIYSQTGEMKELLRGIRPLTESLRIATPYIFAGLAVALGFRCGLFNIGAEGQYFIGGLASVYIGYTLKGLPWFVHLPLALGAGMAGGAVWAAIVGFLKAKTGAHEVINTIMLNYIAYRLADYLLQVGGPMARPGHRPISPEIEPSAYLPQFFPDDPSVTINVGLFLALAAVIVVYWLLFKTTLGFEIRAVGANPRAARTAGINVARNFVIAMALSGGLAGMAGAHDILGVIHYMPNAFFSGYGFDSIALALLGKSHPVGVLLSSLLFGMLRAGAQRMQAPPASVPIDIISVLQGLIIVFIAAPEVVRLIYRLRAPKEVGEAIFTRGWGQV
;
A
#
# COMPACT_ATOMS: atom_id res chain seq x y z
N SER A 1 -48.27 -54.89 30.80
CA SER A 1 -46.84 -54.56 30.87
C SER A 1 -46.20 -54.78 29.51
N ILE A 2 -46.32 -53.81 28.60
CA ILE A 2 -45.52 -53.76 27.36
C ILE A 2 -45.22 -52.28 27.13
N MET A 3 -43.99 -51.91 27.49
CA MET A 3 -43.30 -50.70 27.06
C MET A 3 -42.65 -50.96 25.70
N LEU A 4 -42.36 -49.86 25.00
CA LEU A 4 -41.45 -49.70 23.84
C LEU A 4 -42.06 -50.02 22.46
N GLU A 5 -42.71 -49.00 21.88
CA GLU A 5 -42.86 -48.87 20.42
C GLU A 5 -42.93 -47.38 20.02
N THR A 6 -42.04 -46.56 20.59
CA THR A 6 -41.87 -45.13 20.26
C THR A 6 -40.40 -44.74 20.28
N THR A 7 -39.57 -45.30 19.38
CA THR A 7 -38.22 -44.79 19.06
C THR A 7 -37.61 -45.59 17.91
N GLU A 8 -38.03 -45.36 16.65
CA GLU A 8 -37.22 -45.84 15.51
C GLU A 8 -37.42 -45.09 14.17
N MET A 9 -38.29 -44.08 14.08
CA MET A 9 -38.51 -43.32 12.83
C MET A 9 -37.84 -41.92 12.75
N GLU A 10 -37.08 -41.48 13.76
CA GLU A 10 -36.40 -40.15 13.75
C GLU A 10 -34.96 -40.15 13.17
N ASN A 11 -34.42 -41.29 12.77
CA ASN A 11 -32.99 -41.44 12.48
C ASN A 11 -32.59 -41.68 11.01
N SER A 12 -33.47 -41.48 10.04
CA SER A 12 -33.16 -41.69 8.61
C SER A 12 -32.94 -40.36 7.87
N GLY A 13 -31.69 -40.04 7.54
CA GLY A 13 -31.33 -38.91 6.68
C GLY A 13 -29.96 -38.29 6.97
N PRO A 14 -29.36 -37.58 5.99
CA PRO A 14 -28.08 -36.88 6.18
C PRO A 14 -28.19 -35.81 7.26
N LEU A 15 -27.11 -35.64 8.04
CA LEU A 15 -27.00 -34.64 9.10
C LEU A 15 -26.46 -33.32 8.53
N ILE A 16 -27.26 -32.28 8.65
CA ILE A 16 -26.93 -30.90 8.31
C ILE A 16 -26.74 -30.13 9.62
N ILE A 17 -25.59 -29.48 9.79
CA ILE A 17 -25.35 -28.58 10.92
C ILE A 17 -25.21 -27.15 10.41
N LEU A 18 -26.11 -26.26 10.83
CA LEU A 18 -26.00 -24.82 10.63
C LEU A 18 -25.19 -24.22 11.78
N ILE A 19 -24.12 -23.50 11.44
CA ILE A 19 -23.31 -22.74 12.39
C ILE A 19 -23.47 -21.27 12.05
N THR A 20 -24.10 -20.54 12.96
CA THR A 20 -24.26 -19.09 12.80
C THR A 20 -22.91 -18.40 12.93
N ASP A 21 -22.82 -17.22 12.35
CA ASP A 21 -21.90 -16.18 12.81
C ASP A 21 -22.20 -15.82 14.29
N THR A 22 -21.52 -14.84 14.84
CA THR A 22 -21.84 -14.19 16.11
C THR A 22 -23.28 -13.70 16.08
N GLY A 23 -24.18 -14.36 16.81
CA GLY A 23 -25.58 -13.98 16.82
C GLY A 23 -26.54 -15.16 16.93
N ARG A 24 -27.82 -14.86 16.70
CA ARG A 24 -28.93 -15.81 16.82
C ARG A 24 -29.64 -15.99 15.48
N ILE A 25 -30.43 -17.05 15.38
CA ILE A 25 -31.24 -17.36 14.18
C ILE A 25 -32.49 -16.50 14.02
N ASP A 26 -32.75 -15.59 14.94
CA ASP A 26 -33.83 -14.59 14.95
C ASP A 26 -33.27 -13.16 14.92
N ASP A 27 -32.08 -12.98 14.34
CA ASP A 27 -31.36 -11.72 14.30
C ASP A 27 -31.89 -10.69 13.30
N GLY A 28 -32.93 -11.03 12.52
CA GLY A 28 -33.46 -10.17 11.47
C GLY A 28 -32.48 -9.93 10.31
N THR A 29 -31.38 -10.70 10.22
CA THR A 29 -30.33 -10.51 9.20
C THR A 29 -29.81 -11.85 8.65
N PHE A 30 -28.50 -12.05 8.54
CA PHE A 30 -27.90 -13.15 7.80
C PHE A 30 -28.23 -14.54 8.37
N ASN A 31 -28.21 -14.69 9.70
CA ASN A 31 -28.37 -16.00 10.32
C ASN A 31 -29.82 -16.49 10.21
N GLN A 32 -30.79 -15.58 10.33
CA GLN A 32 -32.20 -15.92 10.14
C GLN A 32 -32.49 -16.43 8.72
N TYR A 33 -32.02 -15.74 7.67
CA TYR A 33 -32.28 -16.20 6.29
C TYR A 33 -31.61 -17.54 5.97
N ALA A 34 -30.39 -17.77 6.47
CA ALA A 34 -29.75 -19.08 6.33
C ALA A 34 -30.58 -20.19 6.99
N TYR A 35 -31.14 -19.92 8.18
CA TYR A 35 -32.00 -20.87 8.89
C TYR A 35 -33.36 -21.07 8.20
N GLU A 36 -33.98 -20.02 7.67
CA GLU A 36 -35.23 -20.11 6.91
C GLU A 36 -35.07 -20.86 5.60
N GLY A 37 -33.98 -20.63 4.87
CA GLY A 37 -33.64 -21.40 3.67
C GLY A 37 -33.52 -22.89 3.96
N LEU A 38 -32.89 -23.27 5.07
CA LEU A 38 -32.84 -24.67 5.53
C LEU A 38 -34.21 -25.22 5.90
N LYS A 39 -35.05 -24.46 6.63
CA LYS A 39 -36.41 -24.88 6.97
C LYS A 39 -37.27 -25.13 5.74
N GLN A 40 -37.10 -24.35 4.68
CA GLN A 40 -37.80 -24.56 3.40
C GLN A 40 -37.38 -25.89 2.74
N VAL A 41 -36.08 -26.24 2.79
CA VAL A 41 -35.61 -27.54 2.25
C VAL A 41 -36.24 -28.72 2.98
N LEU A 42 -36.36 -28.65 4.31
CA LEU A 42 -36.96 -29.71 5.13
C LEU A 42 -38.45 -29.93 4.88
N GLN A 43 -39.14 -29.03 4.18
CA GLN A 43 -40.53 -29.24 3.75
C GLN A 43 -40.63 -30.22 2.56
N THR A 44 -39.54 -30.39 1.80
CA THR A 44 -39.53 -31.17 0.57
C THR A 44 -38.53 -32.33 0.59
N HIS A 45 -37.56 -32.31 1.51
CA HIS A 45 -36.50 -33.32 1.63
C HIS A 45 -36.35 -33.83 3.06
N THR A 46 -36.00 -35.11 3.21
CA THR A 46 -35.71 -35.73 4.51
C THR A 46 -34.24 -35.53 4.88
N ALA A 47 -33.98 -34.73 5.93
CA ALA A 47 -32.65 -34.55 6.52
C ALA A 47 -32.77 -34.21 8.02
N ARG A 48 -31.70 -34.42 8.79
CA ARG A 48 -31.60 -34.01 10.20
C ARG A 48 -30.92 -32.65 10.27
N LEU A 49 -31.52 -31.68 10.97
CA LEU A 49 -30.95 -30.34 11.14
C LEU A 49 -30.60 -30.08 12.60
N GLU A 50 -29.34 -29.76 12.84
CA GLU A 50 -28.87 -29.18 14.11
C GLU A 50 -28.39 -27.75 13.89
N VAL A 51 -28.57 -26.89 14.90
CA VAL A 51 -28.16 -25.49 14.84
C VAL A 51 -27.23 -25.18 16.00
N VAL A 52 -26.07 -24.62 15.68
CA VAL A 52 -25.09 -24.13 16.65
C VAL A 52 -25.03 -22.61 16.54
N GLN A 53 -25.51 -21.93 17.57
CA GLN A 53 -25.44 -20.47 17.66
C GLN A 53 -24.08 -20.07 18.25
N THR A 54 -23.30 -19.30 17.51
CA THR A 54 -21.98 -18.84 17.97
C THR A 54 -22.12 -17.58 18.81
N GLU A 55 -21.70 -17.63 20.07
CA GLU A 55 -21.76 -16.48 20.99
C GLU A 55 -20.56 -15.53 20.81
N SER A 56 -19.37 -16.07 20.59
CA SER A 56 -18.13 -15.32 20.40
C SER A 56 -17.40 -15.73 19.13
N PRO A 57 -16.77 -14.80 18.39
CA PRO A 57 -15.92 -15.12 17.24
C PRO A 57 -14.82 -16.15 17.53
N THR A 58 -14.34 -16.23 18.77
CA THR A 58 -13.31 -17.20 19.19
C THR A 58 -13.79 -18.64 19.18
N ASP A 59 -15.09 -18.86 19.31
CA ASP A 59 -15.69 -20.19 19.48
C ASP A 59 -16.02 -20.83 18.13
N TYR A 60 -16.09 -20.01 17.08
CA TYR A 60 -16.51 -20.42 15.74
C TYR A 60 -15.70 -21.61 15.19
N GLU A 61 -14.36 -21.54 15.26
CA GLU A 61 -13.51 -22.63 14.75
C GLU A 61 -13.72 -23.94 15.54
N ASN A 62 -13.95 -23.83 16.84
CA ASN A 62 -14.24 -24.99 17.69
C ASN A 62 -15.62 -25.57 17.37
N ASN A 63 -16.63 -24.73 17.12
CA ASN A 63 -17.97 -25.15 16.72
C ASN A 63 -17.92 -25.95 15.41
N VAL A 64 -17.21 -25.43 14.39
CA VAL A 64 -17.03 -26.11 13.09
C VAL A 64 -16.30 -27.43 13.26
N ARG A 65 -15.24 -27.46 14.07
CA ARG A 65 -14.47 -28.68 14.33
C ARG A 65 -15.31 -29.74 15.04
N SER A 66 -16.09 -29.35 16.04
CA SER A 66 -16.99 -30.25 16.78
C SER A 66 -18.08 -30.81 15.87
N ALA A 67 -18.70 -29.97 15.03
CA ALA A 67 -19.68 -30.38 14.03
C ALA A 67 -19.11 -31.39 13.02
N ALA A 68 -17.88 -31.16 12.54
CA ALA A 68 -17.21 -32.08 11.63
C ALA A 68 -16.83 -33.41 12.33
N ALA A 69 -16.41 -33.35 13.59
CA ALA A 69 -16.08 -34.53 14.39
C ALA A 69 -17.32 -35.38 14.76
N GLN A 70 -18.49 -34.76 14.88
CA GLN A 70 -19.78 -35.43 15.09
C GLN A 70 -20.22 -36.27 13.87
N GLY A 71 -19.58 -36.06 12.72
CA GLY A 71 -19.90 -36.78 11.49
C GLY A 71 -21.05 -36.15 10.71
N ALA A 72 -21.18 -34.81 10.74
CA ALA A 72 -22.09 -34.11 9.85
C ALA A 72 -21.76 -34.39 8.38
N ASP A 73 -22.79 -34.63 7.57
CA ASP A 73 -22.66 -34.79 6.12
C ASP A 73 -22.45 -33.42 5.46
N TYR A 74 -23.20 -32.41 5.92
CA TYR A 74 -23.12 -31.04 5.45
C TYR A 74 -23.00 -30.04 6.60
N ILE A 75 -22.08 -29.10 6.50
CA ILE A 75 -21.95 -27.99 7.46
C ILE A 75 -22.22 -26.68 6.71
N VAL A 76 -23.26 -25.96 7.12
CA VAL A 76 -23.57 -24.63 6.59
C VAL A 76 -23.01 -23.59 7.56
N THR A 77 -22.17 -22.70 7.06
CA THR A 77 -21.51 -21.64 7.84
C THR A 77 -21.92 -20.28 7.31
N VAL A 78 -22.25 -19.36 8.21
CA VAL A 78 -22.67 -18.00 7.85
C VAL A 78 -21.52 -17.02 8.06
N GLY A 79 -21.26 -16.18 7.06
CA GLY A 79 -20.33 -15.06 7.13
C GLY A 79 -18.91 -15.34 6.60
N SER A 80 -18.30 -14.30 6.03
CA SER A 80 -16.99 -14.36 5.35
C SER A 80 -15.79 -14.58 6.28
N ARG A 81 -15.89 -14.15 7.55
CA ARG A 81 -14.77 -14.03 8.51
C ARG A 81 -14.05 -15.35 8.78
N ALA A 82 -14.81 -16.43 8.84
CA ALA A 82 -14.29 -17.74 9.21
C ALA A 82 -13.97 -18.62 7.99
N GLY A 83 -14.31 -18.19 6.78
CA GLY A 83 -14.25 -19.07 5.60
C GLY A 83 -12.87 -19.67 5.35
N ALA A 84 -11.79 -18.90 5.53
CA ALA A 84 -10.42 -19.42 5.39
C ALA A 84 -10.06 -20.44 6.48
N ALA A 85 -10.62 -20.33 7.69
CA ALA A 85 -10.41 -21.30 8.75
C ALA A 85 -11.22 -22.58 8.50
N VAL A 86 -12.48 -22.43 8.11
CA VAL A 86 -13.38 -23.53 7.71
C VAL A 86 -12.78 -24.32 6.55
N GLU A 87 -12.26 -23.63 5.52
CA GLU A 87 -11.64 -24.26 4.36
C GLU A 87 -10.37 -25.05 4.73
N ARG A 88 -9.53 -24.54 5.64
CA ARG A 88 -8.40 -25.31 6.17
C ARG A 88 -8.83 -26.56 6.92
N LEU A 89 -9.95 -26.49 7.66
CA LEU A 89 -10.53 -27.65 8.34
C LEU A 89 -11.14 -28.65 7.35
N ALA A 90 -11.74 -28.18 6.26
CA ALA A 90 -12.37 -29.02 5.24
C ALA A 90 -11.40 -30.05 4.65
N GLY A 91 -10.12 -29.68 4.47
CA GLY A 91 -9.08 -30.61 4.03
C GLY A 91 -8.82 -31.80 4.97
N ARG A 92 -9.20 -31.71 6.25
CA ARG A 92 -9.08 -32.79 7.25
C ARG A 92 -10.32 -33.69 7.32
N TYR A 93 -11.47 -33.19 6.86
CA TYR A 93 -12.76 -33.88 6.94
C TYR A 93 -13.35 -34.08 5.55
N SER A 94 -12.71 -34.94 4.75
CA SER A 94 -13.09 -35.16 3.33
C SER A 94 -14.47 -35.80 3.11
N ARG A 95 -15.09 -36.34 4.17
CA ARG A 95 -16.45 -36.90 4.13
C ARG A 95 -17.55 -35.86 4.36
N THR A 96 -17.19 -34.71 4.94
CA THR A 96 -18.11 -33.61 5.21
C THR A 96 -17.97 -32.57 4.10
N HIS A 97 -19.09 -32.09 3.58
CA HIS A 97 -19.12 -31.01 2.60
C HIS A 97 -19.50 -29.69 3.28
N PHE A 98 -18.69 -28.66 3.06
CA PHE A 98 -18.85 -27.36 3.71
C PHE A 98 -19.52 -26.38 2.75
N ILE A 99 -20.61 -25.75 3.19
CA ILE A 99 -21.31 -24.70 2.46
C ILE A 99 -21.08 -23.39 3.22
N ILE A 100 -20.43 -22.41 2.58
CA ILE A 100 -19.98 -21.19 3.26
C ILE A 100 -20.65 -19.99 2.60
N VAL A 101 -21.50 -19.29 3.34
CA VAL A 101 -22.13 -18.03 2.90
C VAL A 101 -21.07 -16.92 2.92
N ASP A 102 -21.01 -16.12 1.86
CA ASP A 102 -20.10 -14.97 1.72
C ASP A 102 -18.62 -15.31 1.64
N TYR A 103 -18.31 -16.50 1.12
CA TYR A 103 -16.93 -16.93 0.94
C TYR A 103 -16.71 -17.48 -0.45
N GLU A 104 -15.57 -17.12 -1.05
CA GLU A 104 -15.08 -17.70 -2.30
C GLU A 104 -13.94 -18.67 -1.98
N PRO A 105 -14.17 -20.00 -2.10
CA PRO A 105 -13.15 -21.00 -1.79
C PRO A 105 -12.02 -21.01 -2.83
N LEU A 106 -10.88 -21.54 -2.42
CA LEU A 106 -9.77 -21.86 -3.30
C LEU A 106 -10.22 -22.84 -4.39
N PRO A 107 -9.74 -22.71 -5.64
CA PRO A 107 -10.13 -23.59 -6.73
C PRO A 107 -9.87 -25.09 -6.49
N GLU A 108 -8.98 -25.41 -5.55
CA GLU A 108 -8.56 -26.77 -5.21
C GLU A 108 -9.48 -27.45 -4.19
N SER A 109 -10.34 -26.69 -3.50
CA SER A 109 -11.20 -27.17 -2.41
C SER A 109 -12.40 -27.94 -2.94
N ARG A 110 -12.28 -29.28 -3.00
CA ARG A 110 -13.31 -30.16 -3.59
C ARG A 110 -14.58 -30.35 -2.75
N ASN A 111 -14.46 -30.25 -1.42
CA ASN A 111 -15.56 -30.41 -0.46
C ASN A 111 -16.00 -29.08 0.18
N VAL A 112 -15.78 -27.96 -0.52
CA VAL A 112 -16.19 -26.62 -0.06
C VAL A 112 -16.94 -25.90 -1.18
N THR A 113 -18.17 -25.48 -0.90
CA THR A 113 -18.98 -24.65 -1.79
C THR A 113 -19.18 -23.28 -1.17
N GLY A 114 -18.73 -22.24 -1.86
CA GLY A 114 -18.98 -20.84 -1.51
C GLY A 114 -20.28 -20.32 -2.11
N LEU A 115 -21.10 -19.63 -1.31
CA LEU A 115 -22.27 -18.90 -1.80
C LEU A 115 -21.90 -17.42 -1.89
N VAL A 116 -21.68 -16.95 -3.12
CA VAL A 116 -21.18 -15.58 -3.39
C VAL A 116 -22.28 -14.78 -4.06
N PHE A 117 -22.42 -13.52 -3.64
CA PHE A 117 -23.44 -12.62 -4.16
C PHE A 117 -22.81 -11.49 -4.97
N ALA A 118 -23.60 -10.88 -5.83
CA ALA A 118 -23.26 -9.65 -6.54
C ALA A 118 -23.78 -8.44 -5.74
N GLU A 119 -23.21 -8.20 -4.55
CA GLU A 119 -23.63 -7.10 -3.66
C GLU A 119 -23.58 -5.74 -4.36
N ASP A 120 -22.60 -5.59 -5.26
CA ASP A 120 -22.40 -4.41 -6.10
C ASP A 120 -23.60 -4.13 -7.02
N GLN A 121 -24.31 -5.16 -7.52
CA GLN A 121 -25.48 -4.96 -8.38
C GLN A 121 -26.68 -4.44 -7.58
N ALA A 122 -26.93 -4.99 -6.39
CA ALA A 122 -28.01 -4.54 -5.51
C ALA A 122 -27.75 -3.09 -5.04
N ALA A 123 -26.52 -2.81 -4.62
CA ALA A 123 -26.12 -1.45 -4.25
C ALA A 123 -26.16 -0.48 -5.43
N PHE A 124 -25.83 -0.90 -6.65
CA PHE A 124 -25.97 -0.04 -7.82
C PHE A 124 -27.41 0.38 -8.05
N LEU A 125 -28.37 -0.53 -7.85
CA LEU A 125 -29.79 -0.19 -7.89
C LEU A 125 -30.19 0.74 -6.75
N ALA A 126 -29.71 0.50 -5.52
CA ALA A 126 -29.94 1.41 -4.39
C ALA A 126 -29.39 2.81 -4.67
N GLY A 127 -28.18 2.91 -5.23
CA GLY A 127 -27.55 4.18 -5.59
C GLY A 127 -28.26 4.89 -6.73
N ALA A 128 -28.71 4.16 -7.74
CA ALA A 128 -29.53 4.72 -8.81
C ALA A 128 -30.87 5.26 -8.27
N LEU A 129 -31.50 4.56 -7.33
CA LEU A 129 -32.71 5.07 -6.69
C LEU A 129 -32.42 6.32 -5.85
N ALA A 130 -31.37 6.30 -5.02
CA ALA A 130 -30.99 7.44 -4.20
C ALA A 130 -30.65 8.68 -5.04
N GLY A 131 -29.88 8.52 -6.12
CA GLY A 131 -29.53 9.62 -7.02
C GLY A 131 -30.71 10.20 -7.80
N LEU A 132 -31.79 9.43 -7.98
CA LEU A 132 -33.05 9.89 -8.59
C LEU A 132 -34.02 10.51 -7.59
N MET A 133 -33.91 10.17 -6.30
CA MET A 133 -34.79 10.63 -5.22
C MET A 133 -34.22 11.81 -4.42
N THR A 134 -32.92 12.08 -4.51
CA THR A 134 -32.27 13.21 -3.82
C THR A 134 -32.71 14.55 -4.40
N ASP A 135 -33.04 15.49 -3.52
CA ASP A 135 -33.31 16.89 -3.82
C ASP A 135 -32.06 17.77 -3.59
N SER A 136 -31.17 17.34 -2.70
CA SER A 136 -29.97 18.06 -2.26
C SER A 136 -28.73 17.82 -3.13
N ASP A 137 -28.75 16.80 -3.99
CA ASP A 137 -27.57 16.27 -4.66
C ASP A 137 -26.47 15.80 -3.66
N VAL A 138 -26.84 15.47 -2.41
CA VAL A 138 -25.93 14.90 -1.41
C VAL A 138 -26.61 13.66 -0.81
N VAL A 139 -26.00 12.48 -0.97
CA VAL A 139 -26.54 11.22 -0.45
C VAL A 139 -25.51 10.53 0.46
N GLY A 140 -25.99 9.73 1.40
CA GLY A 140 -25.17 9.12 2.43
C GLY A 140 -25.04 7.60 2.29
N PHE A 141 -23.88 7.07 2.66
CA PHE A 141 -23.63 5.65 2.85
C PHE A 141 -23.10 5.40 4.26
N VAL A 142 -23.69 4.42 4.97
CA VAL A 142 -23.18 3.95 6.27
C VAL A 142 -22.66 2.53 6.14
N GLY A 143 -21.35 2.35 6.26
CA GLY A 143 -20.70 1.03 6.29
C GLY A 143 -20.47 0.53 7.71
N GLY A 144 -20.46 -0.79 7.88
CA GLY A 144 -20.14 -1.46 9.13
C GLY A 144 -18.63 -1.57 9.37
N MET A 145 -18.09 -2.78 9.17
CA MET A 145 -16.65 -3.03 9.16
C MET A 145 -16.09 -3.08 7.73
N ASP A 146 -14.80 -2.78 7.58
CA ASP A 146 -14.11 -2.83 6.29
C ASP A 146 -13.85 -4.28 5.82
N VAL A 147 -14.86 -4.88 5.19
CA VAL A 147 -14.84 -6.23 4.60
C VAL A 147 -15.33 -6.21 3.15
N THR A 148 -14.96 -7.22 2.36
CA THR A 148 -15.27 -7.29 0.92
C THR A 148 -16.74 -7.02 0.57
N PRO A 149 -17.74 -7.62 1.25
CA PRO A 149 -19.15 -7.31 0.95
C PRO A 149 -19.50 -5.83 1.15
N VAL A 150 -19.06 -5.20 2.25
CA VAL A 150 -19.31 -3.78 2.54
C VAL A 150 -18.66 -2.88 1.49
N ARG A 151 -17.43 -3.18 1.08
CA ARG A 151 -16.76 -2.45 -0.02
C ARG A 151 -17.54 -2.53 -1.32
N LYS A 152 -18.06 -3.71 -1.66
CA LYS A 152 -18.88 -3.88 -2.87
C LYS A 152 -20.20 -3.10 -2.78
N PHE A 153 -20.87 -3.11 -1.63
CA PHE A 153 -22.06 -2.28 -1.42
C PHE A 153 -21.73 -0.79 -1.57
N GLN A 154 -20.66 -0.32 -0.94
CA GLN A 154 -20.25 1.08 -1.04
C GLN A 154 -19.97 1.48 -2.50
N ARG A 155 -19.11 0.73 -3.20
CA ARG A 155 -18.74 1.06 -4.59
C ARG A 155 -19.90 0.90 -5.57
N GLY A 156 -20.73 -0.13 -5.38
CA GLY A 156 -21.95 -0.31 -6.16
C GLY A 156 -22.85 0.92 -6.03
N PHE A 157 -23.05 1.39 -4.80
CA PHE A 157 -23.89 2.55 -4.50
C PHE A 157 -23.35 3.82 -5.13
N GLU A 158 -22.07 4.12 -4.94
CA GLU A 158 -21.39 5.26 -5.55
C GLU A 158 -21.53 5.27 -7.09
N HIS A 159 -21.31 4.11 -7.73
CA HIS A 159 -21.43 3.98 -9.18
C HIS A 159 -22.88 4.10 -9.67
N GLY A 160 -23.84 3.60 -8.89
CA GLY A 160 -25.28 3.73 -9.17
C GLY A 160 -25.74 5.18 -9.13
N VAL A 161 -25.35 5.93 -8.10
CA VAL A 161 -25.63 7.38 -7.97
C VAL A 161 -25.06 8.12 -9.17
N ALA A 162 -23.77 7.93 -9.46
CA ALA A 162 -23.09 8.61 -10.56
C ALA A 162 -23.65 8.25 -11.96
N HIS A 163 -24.29 7.08 -12.10
CA HIS A 163 -24.90 6.66 -13.35
C HIS A 163 -26.13 7.50 -13.70
N VAL A 164 -26.97 7.82 -12.72
CA VAL A 164 -28.24 8.53 -12.92
C VAL A 164 -28.13 10.03 -12.65
N ASN A 165 -27.26 10.43 -11.72
CA ASN A 165 -27.08 11.80 -11.29
C ASN A 165 -25.60 12.09 -11.05
N ARG A 166 -24.97 12.72 -12.04
CA ARG A 166 -23.53 13.09 -11.99
C ARG A 166 -23.22 14.29 -11.11
N ARG A 167 -24.24 15.04 -10.67
CA ARG A 167 -24.08 16.19 -9.77
C ARG A 167 -24.08 15.75 -8.31
N ALA A 168 -24.73 14.63 -8.02
CA ALA A 168 -24.82 14.11 -6.68
C ALA A 168 -23.46 13.64 -6.14
N SER A 169 -23.16 14.02 -4.89
CA SER A 169 -22.01 13.53 -4.12
C SER A 169 -22.43 12.49 -3.10
N VAL A 170 -21.57 11.50 -2.85
CA VAL A 170 -21.79 10.44 -1.85
C VAL A 170 -20.89 10.68 -0.65
N GLU A 171 -21.50 10.84 0.53
CA GLU A 171 -20.82 10.95 1.81
C GLU A 171 -20.82 9.59 2.53
N THR A 172 -19.67 9.12 2.98
CA THR A 172 -19.52 7.79 3.59
C THR A 172 -19.16 7.93 5.07
N ARG A 173 -19.78 7.12 5.94
CA ARG A 173 -19.37 6.91 7.34
C ARG A 173 -19.24 5.43 7.63
N GLU A 174 -18.15 5.05 8.30
CA GLU A 174 -17.91 3.67 8.75
C GLU A 174 -18.08 3.61 10.27
N THR A 175 -18.88 2.68 10.76
CA THR A 175 -19.11 2.50 12.21
C THR A 175 -18.00 1.68 12.86
N GLY A 176 -17.25 0.88 12.08
CA GLY A 176 -16.24 -0.04 12.57
C GLY A 176 -16.81 -1.27 13.29
N SER A 177 -18.13 -1.45 13.26
CA SER A 177 -18.86 -2.53 13.94
C SER A 177 -20.14 -2.90 13.18
N PHE A 178 -20.59 -4.15 13.32
CA PHE A 178 -21.89 -4.58 12.80
C PHE A 178 -23.01 -4.57 13.86
N THR A 179 -22.66 -4.35 15.13
CA THR A 179 -23.57 -4.54 16.28
C THR A 179 -23.67 -3.30 17.18
N ASP A 180 -22.85 -2.28 16.95
CA ASP A 180 -22.86 -1.04 17.72
C ASP A 180 -23.94 -0.09 17.21
N ARG A 181 -25.07 -0.02 17.92
CA ARG A 181 -26.21 0.82 17.53
C ARG A 181 -25.90 2.31 17.67
N ASP A 182 -25.22 2.71 18.74
CA ASP A 182 -24.88 4.11 19.03
C ASP A 182 -23.94 4.69 17.96
N ALA A 183 -22.99 3.89 17.48
CA ALA A 183 -22.13 4.25 16.36
C ALA A 183 -22.92 4.46 15.06
N GLY A 184 -23.94 3.62 14.82
CA GLY A 184 -24.87 3.75 13.69
C GLY A 184 -25.68 5.04 13.73
N GLU A 185 -26.30 5.34 14.87
CA GLU A 185 -27.08 6.57 15.07
C GLU A 185 -26.20 7.83 14.93
N SER A 186 -24.98 7.78 15.45
CA SER A 186 -24.00 8.87 15.30
C SER A 186 -23.59 9.08 13.84
N ALA A 187 -23.34 8.00 13.10
CA ALA A 187 -23.02 8.06 11.68
C ALA A 187 -24.16 8.68 10.86
N ALA A 188 -25.42 8.31 11.14
CA ALA A 188 -26.59 8.92 10.52
C ALA A 188 -26.68 10.43 10.83
N ALA A 189 -26.50 10.84 12.08
CA ALA A 189 -26.53 12.24 12.47
C ALA A 189 -25.45 13.07 11.76
N GLU A 190 -24.24 12.53 11.58
CA GLU A 190 -23.17 13.19 10.83
C GLU A 190 -23.49 13.36 9.34
N LEU A 191 -24.13 12.36 8.72
CA LEU A 191 -24.56 12.43 7.32
C LEU A 191 -25.68 13.44 7.12
N ILE A 192 -26.65 13.47 8.02
CA ILE A 192 -27.72 14.47 8.01
C ILE A 192 -27.14 15.87 8.17
N ALA A 193 -26.19 16.06 9.09
CA ALA A 193 -25.49 17.32 9.28
C ALA A 193 -24.65 17.74 8.06
N ALA A 194 -24.19 16.77 7.24
CA ALA A 194 -23.52 17.01 5.97
C ALA A 194 -24.49 17.36 4.82
N GLY A 195 -25.81 17.32 5.06
CA GLY A 195 -26.84 17.65 4.09
C GLY A 195 -27.42 16.46 3.34
N CYS A 196 -27.12 15.23 3.75
CA CYS A 196 -27.68 14.03 3.09
C CYS A 196 -29.19 13.93 3.28
N ASP A 197 -29.93 13.75 2.18
CA ASP A 197 -31.38 13.56 2.17
C ASP A 197 -31.85 12.15 1.77
N VAL A 198 -30.91 11.31 1.32
CA VAL A 198 -31.09 9.85 1.16
C VAL A 198 -29.90 9.12 1.77
N ILE A 199 -30.12 8.13 2.64
CA ILE A 199 -29.06 7.35 3.30
C ILE A 199 -29.26 5.84 3.04
N PHE A 200 -28.22 5.19 2.51
CA PHE A 200 -28.14 3.73 2.41
C PHE A 200 -27.19 3.18 3.49
N ALA A 201 -27.59 2.13 4.21
CA ALA A 201 -26.73 1.54 5.23
C ALA A 201 -26.44 0.06 4.96
N ALA A 202 -25.15 -0.30 4.93
CA ALA A 202 -24.64 -1.66 4.84
C ALA A 202 -23.75 -1.99 6.05
N GLY A 203 -24.37 -2.04 7.23
CA GLY A 203 -23.66 -2.14 8.52
C GLY A 203 -24.30 -3.10 9.53
N GLY A 204 -25.09 -4.07 9.11
CA GLY A 204 -25.81 -4.96 10.04
C GLY A 204 -26.70 -4.16 11.00
N GLN A 205 -26.74 -4.53 12.29
CA GLN A 205 -27.55 -3.83 13.30
C GLN A 205 -27.12 -2.37 13.50
N SER A 206 -25.82 -2.06 13.34
CA SER A 206 -25.34 -0.67 13.31
C SER A 206 -25.97 0.11 12.15
N GLY A 207 -26.06 -0.52 10.97
CA GLY A 207 -26.72 0.05 9.80
C GLY A 207 -28.23 0.22 9.99
N SER A 208 -28.91 -0.78 10.53
CA SER A 208 -30.33 -0.72 10.88
C SER A 208 -30.64 0.40 11.87
N ALA A 209 -29.77 0.62 12.86
CA ALA A 209 -29.88 1.75 13.79
C ALA A 209 -29.71 3.10 13.07
N ALA A 210 -28.74 3.19 12.14
CA ALA A 210 -28.49 4.39 11.35
C ALA A 210 -29.72 4.78 10.50
N ILE A 211 -30.31 3.83 9.76
CA ILE A 211 -31.49 4.12 8.92
C ILE A 211 -32.72 4.44 9.77
N ARG A 212 -32.92 3.79 10.91
CA ARG A 212 -34.05 4.09 11.80
C ARG A 212 -33.93 5.51 12.36
N ALA A 213 -32.74 5.91 12.81
CA ALA A 213 -32.48 7.27 13.30
C ALA A 213 -32.63 8.33 12.21
N ALA A 214 -32.16 8.06 10.99
CA ALA A 214 -32.30 8.98 9.88
C ALA A 214 -33.76 9.15 9.42
N ALA A 215 -34.49 8.04 9.31
CA ALA A 215 -35.90 8.01 8.93
C ALA A 215 -36.78 8.83 9.89
N GLN A 216 -36.51 8.76 11.19
CA GLN A 216 -37.22 9.56 12.21
C GLN A 216 -36.99 11.07 12.06
N GLN A 217 -35.90 11.48 11.43
CA GLN A 217 -35.62 12.88 11.10
C GLN A 217 -36.17 13.27 9.71
N GLY A 218 -36.92 12.38 9.05
CA GLY A 218 -37.58 12.63 7.77
C GLY A 218 -36.70 12.41 6.55
N VAL A 219 -35.48 11.87 6.71
CA VAL A 219 -34.56 11.53 5.63
C VAL A 219 -34.97 10.21 5.00
N TRP A 220 -34.87 10.11 3.67
CA TRP A 220 -35.15 8.85 2.97
C TRP A 220 -34.06 7.83 3.27
N VAL A 221 -34.46 6.57 3.49
CA VAL A 221 -33.50 5.51 3.81
C VAL A 221 -33.64 4.29 2.94
N ILE A 222 -32.53 3.60 2.72
CA ILE A 222 -32.45 2.33 2.01
C ILE A 222 -31.80 1.31 2.93
N GLY A 223 -32.48 0.19 3.15
CA GLY A 223 -31.98 -0.93 3.94
C GLY A 223 -31.08 -1.88 3.13
N VAL A 224 -30.57 -2.93 3.78
CA VAL A 224 -29.72 -3.95 3.13
C VAL A 224 -30.05 -5.35 3.63
N ASP A 225 -29.60 -6.35 2.87
CA ASP A 225 -29.63 -7.80 3.17
C ASP A 225 -31.03 -8.38 3.20
N GLN A 226 -31.86 -7.96 4.14
CA GLN A 226 -33.27 -8.30 4.21
C GLN A 226 -34.15 -7.14 3.77
N ASP A 227 -35.44 -7.43 3.59
CA ASP A 227 -36.43 -6.38 3.53
C ASP A 227 -36.66 -5.80 4.94
N GLU A 228 -35.95 -4.71 5.25
CA GLU A 228 -35.96 -4.08 6.57
C GLU A 228 -37.30 -3.43 6.94
N TRP A 229 -38.29 -3.46 6.04
CA TRP A 229 -39.69 -3.20 6.36
C TRP A 229 -40.21 -4.13 7.47
N PHE A 230 -39.88 -5.43 7.39
CA PHE A 230 -40.36 -6.42 8.35
C PHE A 230 -39.52 -6.46 9.62
N THR A 231 -38.21 -6.20 9.52
CA THR A 231 -37.26 -6.34 10.65
C THR A 231 -37.08 -5.03 11.40
N THR A 232 -36.44 -4.04 10.78
CA THR A 232 -36.08 -2.76 11.43
C THR A 232 -37.31 -1.87 11.65
N PHE A 233 -38.29 -1.94 10.74
CA PHE A 233 -39.47 -1.09 10.74
C PHE A 233 -40.77 -1.78 11.18
N GLU A 234 -40.70 -3.04 11.63
CA GLU A 234 -41.79 -3.75 12.31
C GLU A 234 -43.13 -3.67 11.53
N GLU A 235 -43.08 -3.99 10.24
CA GLU A 235 -44.23 -3.95 9.31
C GLU A 235 -44.92 -2.58 9.21
N GLY A 236 -44.15 -1.50 9.37
CA GLY A 236 -44.64 -0.13 9.27
C GLY A 236 -45.09 0.47 10.59
N THR A 237 -45.00 -0.26 11.70
CA THR A 237 -45.38 0.25 13.02
C THR A 237 -44.28 1.08 13.69
N ALA A 238 -43.02 0.89 13.29
CA ALA A 238 -41.92 1.66 13.83
C ALA A 238 -41.91 3.12 13.28
N PRO A 239 -41.54 4.12 14.10
CA PRO A 239 -41.44 5.51 13.64
C PRO A 239 -40.47 5.69 12.47
N GLY A 240 -40.92 6.40 11.43
CA GLY A 240 -40.13 6.68 10.22
C GLY A 240 -40.25 5.60 9.14
N ALA A 241 -41.06 4.55 9.33
CA ALA A 241 -41.21 3.49 8.33
C ALA A 241 -41.69 3.98 6.95
N GLU A 242 -42.45 5.08 6.91
CA GLU A 242 -42.86 5.76 5.68
C GLU A 242 -41.69 6.35 4.89
N ARG A 243 -40.50 6.47 5.50
CA ARG A 243 -39.25 6.94 4.89
C ARG A 243 -38.34 5.83 4.39
N LEU A 244 -38.70 4.56 4.55
CA LEU A 244 -38.00 3.45 3.91
C LEU A 244 -38.37 3.40 2.42
N LEU A 245 -37.42 3.76 1.56
CA LEU A 245 -37.59 3.68 0.10
C LEU A 245 -37.64 2.23 -0.37
N THR A 246 -36.66 1.42 0.04
CA THR A 246 -36.52 0.01 -0.34
C THR A 246 -35.40 -0.61 0.52
N SER A 247 -35.08 -1.88 0.28
CA SER A 247 -33.89 -2.54 0.80
C SER A 247 -33.11 -3.22 -0.33
N ALA A 248 -31.79 -3.12 -0.33
CA ALA A 248 -30.90 -3.85 -1.22
C ALA A 248 -30.78 -5.31 -0.74
N VAL A 249 -31.75 -6.14 -1.15
CA VAL A 249 -31.95 -7.49 -0.62
C VAL A 249 -30.92 -8.47 -1.17
N LYS A 250 -30.45 -9.34 -0.28
CA LYS A 250 -29.58 -10.48 -0.50
C LYS A 250 -30.32 -11.76 -0.10
N ARG A 251 -30.66 -12.58 -1.09
CA ARG A 251 -31.48 -13.80 -0.87
C ARG A 251 -30.66 -14.97 -0.35
N VAL A 252 -30.11 -14.81 0.86
CA VAL A 252 -29.37 -15.86 1.58
C VAL A 252 -30.24 -17.10 1.78
N ASP A 253 -31.53 -16.90 2.04
CA ASP A 253 -32.54 -17.96 2.12
C ASP A 253 -32.56 -18.82 0.86
N ARG A 254 -32.65 -18.20 -0.31
CA ARG A 254 -32.65 -18.87 -1.61
C ARG A 254 -31.31 -19.54 -1.89
N ALA A 255 -30.21 -18.88 -1.52
CA ALA A 255 -28.87 -19.41 -1.74
C ALA A 255 -28.62 -20.69 -0.94
N VAL A 256 -28.94 -20.67 0.35
CA VAL A 256 -28.84 -21.83 1.23
C VAL A 256 -29.80 -22.92 0.78
N HIS A 257 -31.06 -22.59 0.48
CA HIS A 257 -32.03 -23.55 -0.06
C HIS A 257 -31.49 -24.25 -1.32
N THR A 258 -30.95 -23.49 -2.26
CA THR A 258 -30.42 -24.02 -3.54
C THR A 258 -29.23 -24.93 -3.29
N ALA A 259 -28.27 -24.50 -2.48
CA ALA A 259 -27.06 -25.26 -2.20
C ALA A 259 -27.36 -26.57 -1.48
N VAL A 260 -28.22 -26.52 -0.45
CA VAL A 260 -28.58 -27.70 0.34
C VAL A 260 -29.44 -28.66 -0.46
N THR A 261 -30.37 -28.17 -1.28
CA THR A 261 -31.15 -29.01 -2.22
C THR A 261 -30.21 -29.75 -3.17
N GLN A 262 -29.25 -29.04 -3.80
CA GLN A 262 -28.26 -29.69 -4.66
C GLN A 262 -27.42 -30.72 -3.88
N ALA A 263 -27.12 -30.46 -2.60
CA ALA A 263 -26.38 -31.40 -1.76
C ALA A 263 -27.17 -32.70 -1.55
N LEU A 264 -28.43 -32.58 -1.13
CA LEU A 264 -29.32 -33.73 -0.86
C LEU A 264 -29.65 -34.52 -2.13
N GLU A 265 -29.67 -33.88 -3.30
CA GLU A 265 -29.84 -34.53 -4.60
C GLU A 265 -28.52 -35.11 -5.18
N GLY A 266 -27.39 -34.98 -4.49
CA GLY A 266 -26.08 -35.46 -4.94
C GLY A 266 -25.48 -34.68 -6.13
N LYS A 267 -25.94 -33.44 -6.36
CA LYS A 267 -25.52 -32.56 -7.46
C LYS A 267 -24.54 -31.46 -7.02
N LEU A 268 -24.35 -31.24 -5.72
CA LEU A 268 -23.45 -30.22 -5.20
C LEU A 268 -21.99 -30.61 -5.40
N SER A 269 -21.19 -29.68 -5.93
CA SER A 269 -19.75 -29.82 -6.09
C SER A 269 -19.00 -28.66 -5.42
N GLY A 270 -17.72 -28.88 -5.11
CA GLY A 270 -16.86 -27.80 -4.63
C GLY A 270 -16.72 -26.68 -5.67
N GLY A 271 -16.60 -25.43 -5.20
CA GLY A 271 -16.54 -24.25 -6.04
C GLY A 271 -17.48 -23.13 -5.57
N VAL A 272 -17.95 -22.30 -6.50
CA VAL A 272 -18.78 -21.12 -6.19
C VAL A 272 -20.16 -21.26 -6.81
N LEU A 273 -21.21 -21.05 -6.01
CA LEU A 273 -22.55 -20.74 -6.49
C LEU A 273 -22.76 -19.22 -6.42
N ARG A 274 -23.04 -18.60 -7.58
CA ARG A 274 -23.18 -17.15 -7.71
C ARG A 274 -24.64 -16.73 -7.74
N PHE A 275 -24.97 -15.70 -6.97
CA PHE A 275 -26.31 -15.14 -6.82
C PHE A 275 -26.30 -13.67 -7.22
N ASP A 276 -27.02 -13.33 -8.29
CA ASP A 276 -27.01 -12.02 -8.93
C ASP A 276 -28.43 -11.61 -9.40
N LEU A 277 -28.56 -10.50 -10.13
CA LEU A 277 -29.87 -10.09 -10.68
C LEU A 277 -30.45 -11.11 -11.66
N SER A 278 -29.64 -11.87 -12.40
CA SER A 278 -30.12 -12.77 -13.45
C SER A 278 -30.89 -13.95 -12.89
N ASN A 279 -30.54 -14.39 -11.68
CA ASN A 279 -31.19 -15.50 -10.98
C ASN A 279 -31.97 -15.04 -9.74
N ASP A 280 -32.30 -13.75 -9.63
CA ASP A 280 -32.93 -13.09 -8.48
C ASP A 280 -32.34 -13.53 -7.13
N GLY A 281 -31.02 -13.67 -7.09
CA GLY A 281 -30.24 -13.89 -5.88
C GLY A 281 -30.03 -12.60 -5.09
N ILE A 282 -30.14 -11.45 -5.76
CA ILE A 282 -30.15 -10.11 -5.16
C ILE A 282 -31.16 -9.22 -5.87
N GLY A 283 -31.51 -8.07 -5.28
CA GLY A 283 -32.42 -7.10 -5.89
C GLY A 283 -32.81 -5.96 -4.96
N LEU A 284 -33.89 -5.25 -5.31
CA LEU A 284 -34.53 -4.27 -4.43
C LEU A 284 -35.85 -4.84 -3.89
N ALA A 285 -36.14 -4.57 -2.62
CA ALA A 285 -37.43 -4.85 -2.01
C ALA A 285 -38.55 -3.93 -2.57
N PRO A 286 -39.84 -4.29 -2.39
CA PRO A 286 -40.95 -3.37 -2.64
C PRO A 286 -40.80 -2.04 -1.88
N TYR A 287 -41.50 -1.01 -2.35
CA TYR A 287 -41.43 0.33 -1.74
C TYR A 287 -42.35 0.50 -0.51
N HIS A 288 -43.26 -0.45 -0.26
CA HIS A 288 -44.15 -0.46 0.91
C HIS A 288 -44.87 0.89 1.12
N ALA A 289 -44.74 1.51 2.30
CA ALA A 289 -45.38 2.79 2.61
C ALA A 289 -44.86 3.97 1.77
N SER A 290 -43.65 3.88 1.19
CA SER A 290 -43.11 4.93 0.33
C SER A 290 -43.55 4.81 -1.14
N ASP A 291 -44.38 3.81 -1.48
CA ASP A 291 -44.82 3.56 -2.86
C ASP A 291 -45.42 4.82 -3.51
N THR A 292 -46.32 5.54 -2.83
CA THR A 292 -46.88 6.77 -3.40
C THR A 292 -45.89 7.93 -3.52
N ALA A 293 -44.77 7.89 -2.80
CA ALA A 293 -43.74 8.92 -2.83
C ALA A 293 -42.74 8.74 -3.99
N VAL A 294 -42.60 7.53 -4.55
CA VAL A 294 -41.70 7.26 -5.68
C VAL A 294 -42.39 7.59 -7.01
N PRO A 295 -41.97 8.64 -7.75
CA PRO A 295 -42.62 9.07 -8.98
C PRO A 295 -42.59 8.00 -10.08
N SER A 296 -43.59 8.00 -10.95
CA SER A 296 -43.67 7.06 -12.08
C SER A 296 -42.47 7.15 -13.04
N GLU A 297 -41.89 8.34 -13.20
CA GLU A 297 -40.65 8.54 -13.98
C GLU A 297 -39.45 7.82 -13.34
N VAL A 298 -39.31 7.92 -12.02
CA VAL A 298 -38.24 7.21 -11.27
C VAL A 298 -38.42 5.69 -11.41
N ARG A 299 -39.67 5.19 -11.33
CA ARG A 299 -39.98 3.78 -11.55
C ARG A 299 -39.58 3.30 -12.94
N GLY A 300 -39.89 4.07 -13.98
CA GLY A 300 -39.49 3.76 -15.35
C GLY A 300 -37.96 3.66 -15.49
N LYS A 301 -37.23 4.66 -14.97
CA LYS A 301 -35.76 4.65 -14.99
C LYS A 301 -35.17 3.47 -14.20
N MET A 302 -35.73 3.15 -13.03
CA MET A 302 -35.28 2.02 -12.22
C MET A 302 -35.51 0.69 -12.93
N LEU A 303 -36.64 0.52 -13.63
CA LEU A 303 -36.90 -0.66 -14.44
C LEU A 303 -35.87 -0.81 -15.56
N ASP A 304 -35.56 0.30 -16.26
CA ASP A 304 -34.55 0.32 -17.32
C ASP A 304 -33.15 -0.04 -16.82
N VAL A 305 -32.73 0.55 -15.69
CA VAL A 305 -31.42 0.23 -15.06
C VAL A 305 -31.38 -1.23 -14.62
N THR A 306 -32.46 -1.74 -14.01
CA THR A 306 -32.56 -3.15 -13.58
C THR A 306 -32.44 -4.10 -14.75
N GLN A 307 -33.16 -3.86 -15.85
CA GLN A 307 -33.09 -4.69 -17.06
C GLN A 307 -31.73 -4.56 -17.76
N ALA A 308 -31.13 -3.38 -17.76
CA ALA A 308 -29.81 -3.16 -18.33
C ALA A 308 -28.70 -3.86 -17.54
N LEU A 309 -28.75 -3.86 -16.21
CA LEU A 309 -27.84 -4.67 -15.38
C LEU A 309 -28.08 -6.17 -15.57
N ARG A 310 -29.35 -6.61 -15.56
CA ARG A 310 -29.72 -8.03 -15.74
C ARG A 310 -29.26 -8.59 -17.09
N SER A 311 -29.35 -7.78 -18.15
CA SER A 311 -28.88 -8.16 -19.49
C SER A 311 -27.37 -7.98 -19.71
N GLY A 312 -26.64 -7.45 -18.72
CA GLY A 312 -25.21 -7.12 -18.85
C GLY A 312 -24.90 -5.92 -19.75
N ARG A 313 -25.91 -5.13 -20.16
CA ARG A 313 -25.73 -3.89 -20.91
C ARG A 313 -25.05 -2.81 -20.06
N ILE A 314 -25.34 -2.82 -18.77
CA ILE A 314 -24.63 -2.02 -17.75
C ILE A 314 -23.85 -3.00 -16.88
N HIS A 315 -22.62 -2.62 -16.56
CA HIS A 315 -21.82 -3.27 -15.53
C HIS A 315 -21.63 -2.29 -14.38
N THR A 316 -21.62 -2.82 -13.16
CA THR A 316 -21.34 -2.07 -11.92
C THR A 316 -19.91 -1.58 -11.87
N ARG A 317 -18.98 -2.27 -12.55
CA ARG A 317 -17.54 -1.94 -12.61
C ARG A 317 -16.86 -2.03 -11.23
N VAL A 318 -17.38 -2.88 -10.36
CA VAL A 318 -16.80 -3.24 -9.08
C VAL A 318 -16.09 -4.59 -9.23
N GLY A 319 -14.86 -4.68 -8.74
CA GLY A 319 -14.03 -5.87 -8.78
C GLY A 319 -14.37 -6.86 -7.66
N PRO A 320 -13.78 -8.07 -7.70
CA PRO A 320 -14.09 -9.14 -6.75
C PRO A 320 -13.84 -8.76 -5.28
N GLN A 321 -12.88 -7.87 -4.99
CA GLN A 321 -12.55 -7.40 -3.64
C GLN A 321 -13.21 -6.06 -3.28
N GLY A 322 -14.13 -5.58 -4.11
CA GLY A 322 -14.76 -4.27 -3.95
C GLY A 322 -13.90 -3.10 -4.46
N GLU A 323 -12.89 -3.36 -5.29
CA GLU A 323 -12.09 -2.33 -5.96
C GLU A 323 -12.82 -1.73 -7.18
N ALA A 324 -12.61 -0.45 -7.48
CA ALA A 324 -13.15 0.15 -8.69
C ALA A 324 -12.33 -0.29 -9.92
N LEU A 325 -12.97 -0.97 -10.88
CA LEU A 325 -12.30 -1.48 -12.08
C LEU A 325 -12.02 -0.39 -13.12
N LEU A 326 -12.65 0.77 -12.99
CA LEU A 326 -12.49 1.91 -13.92
C LEU A 326 -11.45 2.93 -13.50
N ASP A 327 -10.67 2.67 -12.45
CA ASP A 327 -9.52 3.51 -12.17
C ASP A 327 -8.38 3.22 -13.14
N GLY A 328 -8.51 3.75 -14.35
CA GLY A 328 -7.46 3.77 -15.36
C GLY A 328 -6.21 4.46 -14.81
N VAL A 329 -5.06 4.20 -15.42
CA VAL A 329 -3.77 4.78 -15.01
C VAL A 329 -3.86 6.31 -14.83
N LEU A 330 -4.65 6.99 -15.66
CA LEU A 330 -4.91 8.42 -15.55
C LEU A 330 -5.74 8.82 -14.32
N SER A 331 -6.77 8.08 -13.93
CA SER A 331 -7.48 8.36 -12.66
C SER A 331 -6.71 7.87 -11.44
N ARG A 332 -5.83 6.86 -11.54
CA ARG A 332 -4.85 6.58 -10.47
C ARG A 332 -3.79 7.67 -10.35
N LEU A 333 -3.51 8.39 -11.45
CA LEU A 333 -2.64 9.55 -11.47
C LEU A 333 -3.37 10.84 -11.07
N THR A 334 -4.68 11.01 -11.27
CA THR A 334 -5.46 12.21 -10.88
C THR A 334 -6.22 12.08 -9.56
N ALA A 335 -6.63 10.86 -9.19
CA ALA A 335 -7.00 10.46 -7.83
C ALA A 335 -5.77 10.05 -6.98
N TRP A 336 -4.56 10.25 -7.53
CA TRP A 336 -3.37 10.35 -6.70
C TRP A 336 -3.70 11.30 -5.56
N ASN A 337 -3.34 10.95 -4.34
CA ASN A 337 -3.68 11.80 -3.22
C ASN A 337 -2.83 13.09 -3.37
N TRP A 338 -3.38 14.16 -3.95
CA TRP A 338 -2.66 15.44 -4.07
C TRP A 338 -2.19 15.88 -2.68
N GLN A 339 -2.89 15.54 -1.60
CA GLN A 339 -2.42 15.79 -0.23
C GLN A 339 -1.12 15.03 0.10
N ALA A 340 -0.93 13.82 -0.44
CA ALA A 340 0.28 13.01 -0.24
C ALA A 340 1.51 13.60 -0.96
N ALA A 341 1.33 14.29 -2.10
CA ALA A 341 2.40 15.04 -2.77
C ALA A 341 2.53 16.49 -2.25
N LEU A 342 1.44 17.09 -1.81
CA LEU A 342 1.38 18.45 -1.29
C LEU A 342 2.28 18.60 -0.06
N MET A 343 2.26 17.64 0.85
CA MET A 343 3.08 17.68 2.06
C MET A 343 4.60 17.76 1.75
N PRO A 344 5.19 16.86 0.95
CA PRO A 344 6.57 17.00 0.48
C PRO A 344 6.86 18.31 -0.27
N LEU A 345 5.94 18.76 -1.13
CA LEU A 345 6.14 20.00 -1.89
C LEU A 345 6.15 21.24 -0.99
N LEU A 346 5.24 21.31 -0.02
CA LEU A 346 5.20 22.37 0.98
C LEU A 346 6.41 22.33 1.92
N ALA A 347 6.89 21.12 2.25
CA ALA A 347 8.12 20.94 3.01
C ALA A 347 9.34 21.51 2.28
N ILE A 348 9.50 21.16 0.99
CA ILE A 348 10.56 21.69 0.13
C ILE A 348 10.43 23.21 -0.02
N ALA A 349 9.21 23.71 -0.28
CA ALA A 349 8.95 25.14 -0.39
C ALA A 349 9.33 25.90 0.89
N THR A 350 8.96 25.38 2.06
CA THR A 350 9.35 25.95 3.36
C THR A 350 10.85 25.97 3.55
N ALA A 351 11.52 24.86 3.23
CA ALA A 351 12.97 24.75 3.35
C ALA A 351 13.70 25.71 2.41
N LEU A 352 13.20 25.91 1.19
CA LEU A 352 13.73 26.91 0.25
C LEU A 352 13.47 28.34 0.74
N VAL A 353 12.30 28.64 1.33
CA VAL A 353 12.05 29.99 1.89
C VAL A 353 13.01 30.29 3.05
N ILE A 354 13.22 29.36 3.97
CA ILE A 354 14.17 29.53 5.07
C ILE A 354 15.60 29.58 4.52
N GLY A 355 15.92 28.73 3.53
CA GLY A 355 17.19 28.76 2.83
C GLY A 355 17.50 30.13 2.20
N ALA A 356 16.49 30.82 1.67
CA ALA A 356 16.65 32.14 1.08
C ALA A 356 17.06 33.17 2.13
N PHE A 357 16.46 33.09 3.32
CA PHE A 357 16.85 33.91 4.46
C PHE A 357 18.29 33.63 4.87
N PHE A 358 18.71 32.37 4.92
CA PHE A 358 20.10 32.01 5.20
C PHE A 358 21.08 32.55 4.15
N ILE A 359 20.76 32.45 2.85
CA ILE A 359 21.58 33.02 1.79
C ILE A 359 21.73 34.53 1.99
N ALA A 360 20.62 35.26 2.18
CA ALA A 360 20.67 36.69 2.41
C ALA A 360 21.44 37.08 3.69
N ALA A 361 21.32 36.28 4.76
CA ALA A 361 21.93 36.58 6.05
C ALA A 361 23.42 36.22 6.12
N PHE A 362 23.92 35.32 5.27
CA PHE A 362 25.30 34.80 5.37
C PHE A 362 26.14 34.97 4.11
N ASP A 363 25.59 35.53 3.03
CA ASP A 363 26.38 35.89 1.85
C ASP A 363 27.24 37.14 2.13
N PRO A 364 28.58 37.04 2.04
CA PRO A 364 29.47 38.18 2.25
C PRO A 364 29.21 39.36 1.31
N GLN A 365 28.73 39.12 0.08
CA GLN A 365 28.42 40.17 -0.89
C GLN A 365 27.22 41.01 -0.43
N VAL A 366 26.25 40.36 0.22
CA VAL A 366 25.07 41.03 0.77
C VAL A 366 25.45 41.95 1.92
N TRP A 367 26.33 41.49 2.83
CA TRP A 367 26.83 42.32 3.93
C TRP A 367 27.65 43.52 3.45
N ALA A 368 28.49 43.33 2.42
CA ALA A 368 29.22 44.45 1.81
C ALA A 368 28.24 45.50 1.24
N ALA A 369 27.19 45.07 0.55
CA ALA A 369 26.18 45.96 -0.03
C ALA A 369 25.34 46.69 1.04
N PHE A 370 25.06 46.06 2.19
CA PHE A 370 24.42 46.74 3.32
C PHE A 370 25.30 47.84 3.92
N GLY A 371 26.63 47.72 3.83
CA GLY A 371 27.56 48.78 4.19
C GLY A 371 27.46 50.03 3.31
N GLU A 372 26.96 49.90 2.07
CA GLU A 372 26.76 51.00 1.12
C GLU A 372 25.35 51.61 1.20
N GLY A 373 24.39 50.89 1.79
CA GLY A 373 23.04 51.39 2.06
C GLY A 373 21.97 50.29 2.11
N LEU A 374 20.91 50.51 2.89
CA LEU A 374 19.84 49.51 3.11
C LEU A 374 19.19 49.03 1.81
N GLY A 375 18.89 49.96 0.89
CA GLY A 375 18.26 49.62 -0.40
C GLY A 375 19.17 48.78 -1.31
N ASN A 376 20.47 49.06 -1.30
CA ASN A 376 21.46 48.29 -2.06
C ASN A 376 21.62 46.88 -1.46
N GLY A 377 21.72 46.80 -0.12
CA GLY A 377 21.76 45.52 0.59
C GLY A 377 20.57 44.61 0.28
N LEU A 378 19.35 45.15 0.29
CA LEU A 378 18.14 44.38 -0.06
C LEU A 378 18.12 43.95 -1.54
N ALA A 379 18.56 44.81 -2.46
CA ALA A 379 18.63 44.48 -3.89
C ALA A 379 19.65 43.37 -4.17
N VAL A 380 20.84 43.44 -3.56
CA VAL A 380 21.89 42.43 -3.67
C VAL A 380 21.48 41.13 -2.99
N ALA A 381 20.79 41.18 -1.84
CA ALA A 381 20.22 40.01 -1.19
C ALA A 381 19.24 39.27 -2.11
N TRP A 382 18.32 40.00 -2.74
CA TRP A 382 17.38 39.41 -3.70
C TRP A 382 18.09 38.81 -4.91
N ALA A 383 19.06 39.52 -5.48
CA ALA A 383 19.85 39.03 -6.61
C ALA A 383 20.63 37.74 -6.25
N SER A 384 21.26 37.70 -5.08
CA SER A 384 21.99 36.52 -4.58
C SER A 384 21.05 35.32 -4.42
N ILE A 385 19.89 35.49 -3.79
CA ILE A 385 18.88 34.42 -3.64
C ILE A 385 18.45 33.86 -5.00
N VAL A 386 18.05 34.76 -5.91
CA VAL A 386 17.59 34.37 -7.25
C VAL A 386 18.70 33.63 -8.01
N GLN A 387 19.92 34.13 -7.94
CA GLN A 387 21.07 33.55 -8.63
C GLN A 387 21.48 32.19 -8.04
N ALA A 388 21.40 32.03 -6.71
CA ALA A 388 21.63 30.78 -6.02
C ALA A 388 20.61 29.73 -6.46
N TYR A 389 19.31 30.03 -6.44
CA TYR A 389 18.28 29.07 -6.87
C TYR A 389 18.22 28.83 -8.37
N ALA A 390 18.52 29.83 -9.19
CA ALA A 390 18.73 29.63 -10.61
C ALA A 390 19.89 28.64 -10.84
N SER A 391 21.01 28.81 -10.13
CA SER A 391 22.15 27.89 -10.25
C SER A 391 21.84 26.49 -9.73
N LEU A 392 21.04 26.37 -8.66
CA LEU A 392 20.52 25.09 -8.17
C LEU A 392 19.70 24.39 -9.26
N PHE A 393 18.74 25.09 -9.84
CA PHE A 393 17.86 24.56 -10.88
C PHE A 393 18.64 24.19 -12.15
N GLU A 394 19.53 25.07 -12.61
CA GLU A 394 20.38 24.84 -13.78
C GLU A 394 21.35 23.67 -13.59
N GLY A 395 21.86 23.46 -12.38
CA GLY A 395 22.70 22.31 -12.08
C GLY A 395 21.94 20.99 -11.99
N ALA A 396 20.65 21.04 -11.60
CA ALA A 396 19.78 19.88 -11.53
C ALA A 396 19.23 19.46 -12.91
N PHE A 397 18.68 20.41 -13.67
CA PHE A 397 17.93 20.13 -14.90
C PHE A 397 18.62 20.60 -16.18
N GLY A 398 19.59 21.50 -16.07
CA GLY A 398 20.16 22.22 -17.20
C GLY A 398 19.38 23.49 -17.55
N ARG A 399 19.97 24.32 -18.42
CA ARG A 399 19.33 25.53 -18.93
C ARG A 399 18.34 25.14 -20.04
N PRO A 400 17.04 25.45 -19.93
CA PRO A 400 16.07 25.13 -20.98
C PRO A 400 16.45 25.67 -22.36
N THR A 401 17.01 26.88 -22.41
CA THR A 401 17.46 27.52 -23.66
C THR A 401 18.55 26.72 -24.36
N ARG A 402 19.56 26.23 -23.62
CA ARG A 402 20.65 25.40 -24.18
C ARG A 402 20.16 24.04 -24.64
N ILE A 403 19.19 23.44 -23.94
CA ILE A 403 18.61 22.15 -24.34
C ILE A 403 17.84 22.31 -25.67
N ILE A 404 17.01 23.35 -25.77
CA ILE A 404 16.24 23.65 -27.00
C ILE A 404 17.18 23.98 -28.16
N GLU A 405 18.23 24.76 -27.91
CA GLU A 405 19.24 25.09 -28.92
C GLU A 405 20.03 23.85 -29.38
N GLY A 406 20.47 23.00 -28.44
CA GLY A 406 21.12 21.73 -28.75
C GLY A 406 20.22 20.80 -29.57
N PHE A 407 18.93 20.72 -29.23
CA PHE A 407 17.95 19.95 -30.02
C PHE A 407 17.77 20.51 -31.43
N ARG A 408 17.70 21.83 -31.57
CA ARG A 408 17.61 22.50 -32.88
C ARG A 408 18.84 22.19 -33.74
N ILE A 409 20.05 22.32 -33.18
CA ILE A 409 21.31 22.05 -33.89
C ILE A 409 21.35 20.57 -34.31
N TYR A 410 21.02 19.65 -33.40
CA TYR A 410 20.93 18.22 -33.71
C TYR A 410 19.95 17.94 -34.85
N SER A 411 18.77 18.53 -34.83
CA SER A 411 17.76 18.35 -35.88
C SER A 411 18.20 18.90 -37.25
N GLN A 412 19.12 19.86 -37.29
CA GLN A 412 19.59 20.50 -38.53
C GLN A 412 20.88 19.90 -39.09
N THR A 413 21.79 19.50 -38.21
CA THR A 413 23.17 19.09 -38.57
C THR A 413 23.46 17.62 -38.29
N GLY A 414 22.63 16.96 -37.47
CA GLY A 414 22.91 15.63 -36.92
C GLY A 414 23.95 15.63 -35.80
N GLU A 415 24.55 16.77 -35.45
CA GLU A 415 25.58 16.84 -34.41
C GLU A 415 25.00 16.74 -32.99
N MET A 416 25.49 15.78 -32.22
CA MET A 416 24.98 15.45 -30.89
C MET A 416 25.63 16.27 -29.75
N LYS A 417 26.79 16.87 -30.00
CA LYS A 417 27.66 17.47 -28.97
C LYS A 417 27.00 18.58 -28.16
N GLU A 418 26.31 19.51 -28.83
CA GLU A 418 25.62 20.61 -28.14
C GLU A 418 24.38 20.14 -27.38
N LEU A 419 23.67 19.12 -27.88
CA LEU A 419 22.57 18.49 -27.16
C LEU A 419 23.08 17.81 -25.87
N LEU A 420 24.18 17.06 -25.94
CA LEU A 420 24.81 16.42 -24.77
C LEU A 420 25.26 17.44 -23.73
N ARG A 421 25.86 18.55 -24.15
CA ARG A 421 26.23 19.67 -23.27
C ARG A 421 25.01 20.29 -22.59
N GLY A 422 23.88 20.39 -23.31
CA GLY A 422 22.61 20.87 -22.78
C GLY A 422 22.03 19.96 -21.69
N ILE A 423 22.00 18.64 -21.92
CA ILE A 423 21.42 17.66 -20.99
C ILE A 423 22.38 17.19 -19.90
N ARG A 424 23.68 17.52 -19.99
CA ARG A 424 24.71 17.12 -19.03
C ARG A 424 24.32 17.31 -17.54
N PRO A 425 23.73 18.45 -17.12
CA PRO A 425 23.35 18.61 -15.71
C PRO A 425 22.29 17.60 -15.25
N LEU A 426 21.34 17.26 -16.13
CA LEU A 426 20.34 16.24 -15.85
C LEU A 426 20.96 14.84 -15.79
N THR A 427 21.86 14.50 -16.72
CA THR A 427 22.53 13.19 -16.70
C THR A 427 23.44 13.03 -15.49
N GLU A 428 24.11 14.10 -15.06
CA GLU A 428 24.90 14.15 -13.83
C GLU A 428 24.02 13.98 -12.57
N SER A 429 22.83 14.61 -12.54
CA SER A 429 21.86 14.42 -11.46
C SER A 429 21.41 12.97 -11.33
N LEU A 430 21.14 12.30 -12.46
CA LEU A 430 20.78 10.88 -12.48
C LEU A 430 21.95 9.98 -12.05
N ARG A 431 23.18 10.32 -12.47
CA ARG A 431 24.39 9.61 -12.05
C ARG A 431 24.60 9.71 -10.53
N ILE A 432 24.45 10.90 -9.95
CA ILE A 432 24.56 11.12 -8.50
C ILE A 432 23.40 10.44 -7.75
N ALA A 433 22.18 10.41 -8.32
CA ALA A 433 21.05 9.73 -7.72
C ALA A 433 21.21 8.20 -7.66
N THR A 434 21.98 7.61 -8.57
CA THR A 434 22.12 6.15 -8.72
C THR A 434 22.62 5.44 -7.43
N PRO A 435 23.74 5.84 -6.81
CA PRO A 435 24.16 5.26 -5.53
C PRO A 435 23.15 5.54 -4.39
N TYR A 436 22.47 6.69 -4.38
CA TYR A 436 21.41 6.97 -3.40
C TYR A 436 20.22 6.01 -3.53
N ILE A 437 19.85 5.59 -4.76
CA ILE A 437 18.76 4.61 -4.97
C ILE A 437 19.15 3.28 -4.32
N PHE A 438 20.35 2.78 -4.60
CA PHE A 438 20.84 1.53 -4.02
C PHE A 438 20.95 1.59 -2.49
N ALA A 439 21.62 2.62 -1.94
CA ALA A 439 21.78 2.79 -0.51
C ALA A 439 20.45 3.10 0.21
N GLY A 440 19.54 3.84 -0.44
CA GLY A 440 18.20 4.09 0.08
C GLY A 440 17.37 2.82 0.14
N LEU A 441 17.45 1.95 -0.87
CA LEU A 441 16.78 0.65 -0.87
C LEU A 441 17.36 -0.27 0.19
N ALA A 442 18.69 -0.23 0.38
CA ALA A 442 19.36 -0.94 1.46
C ALA A 442 18.76 -0.57 2.82
N VAL A 443 18.70 0.72 3.15
CA VAL A 443 18.18 1.19 4.45
C VAL A 443 16.69 0.87 4.58
N ALA A 444 15.89 1.12 3.53
CA ALA A 444 14.46 0.82 3.53
C ALA A 444 14.16 -0.68 3.76
N LEU A 445 14.96 -1.57 3.16
CA LEU A 445 14.82 -3.01 3.37
C LEU A 445 15.12 -3.40 4.83
N GLY A 446 16.13 -2.80 5.44
CA GLY A 446 16.43 -2.97 6.87
C GLY A 446 15.25 -2.54 7.75
N PHE A 447 14.71 -1.35 7.49
CA PHE A 447 13.54 -0.82 8.22
C PHE A 447 12.30 -1.71 8.10
N ARG A 448 12.08 -2.33 6.93
CA ARG A 448 10.96 -3.28 6.76
C ARG A 448 11.08 -4.53 7.63
N CYS A 449 12.28 -4.88 8.11
CA CYS A 449 12.51 -5.94 9.09
C CYS A 449 12.59 -5.44 10.53
N GLY A 450 12.35 -4.13 10.77
CA GLY A 450 12.51 -3.51 12.08
C GLY A 450 13.98 -3.31 12.50
N LEU A 451 14.91 -3.29 11.54
CA LEU A 451 16.34 -3.14 11.78
C LEU A 451 16.84 -1.78 11.27
N PHE A 452 17.43 -0.99 12.15
CA PHE A 452 17.93 0.34 11.79
C PHE A 452 19.38 0.26 11.29
N ASN A 453 19.57 0.08 9.97
CA ASN A 453 20.89 -0.12 9.36
C ASN A 453 21.64 1.20 9.09
N ILE A 454 22.27 1.76 10.13
CA ILE A 454 23.20 2.91 9.99
C ILE A 454 24.51 2.49 9.26
N GLY A 455 24.70 1.18 9.10
CA GLY A 455 25.91 0.56 8.57
C GLY A 455 26.01 0.57 7.05
N ALA A 456 24.99 1.12 6.37
CA ALA A 456 24.98 1.21 4.91
C ALA A 456 26.23 1.90 4.35
N GLU A 457 26.80 2.88 5.08
CA GLU A 457 28.05 3.56 4.70
C GLU A 457 29.25 2.60 4.69
N GLY A 458 29.43 1.79 5.75
CA GLY A 458 30.50 0.80 5.81
C GLY A 458 30.30 -0.34 4.81
N GLN A 459 29.05 -0.75 4.57
CA GLN A 459 28.70 -1.77 3.58
C GLN A 459 28.99 -1.29 2.15
N TYR A 460 28.71 -0.01 1.86
CA TYR A 460 29.11 0.68 0.64
C TYR A 460 30.63 0.66 0.44
N PHE A 461 31.40 0.98 1.48
CA PHE A 461 32.85 0.91 1.45
C PHE A 461 33.40 -0.48 1.16
N ILE A 462 32.93 -1.49 1.91
CA ILE A 462 33.38 -2.88 1.75
C ILE A 462 32.98 -3.42 0.38
N GLY A 463 31.80 -3.04 -0.13
CA GLY A 463 31.40 -3.37 -1.50
C GLY A 463 32.31 -2.73 -2.55
N GLY A 464 32.67 -1.46 -2.37
CA GLY A 464 33.67 -0.78 -3.19
C GLY A 464 35.03 -1.51 -3.18
N LEU A 465 35.55 -1.86 -2.00
CA LEU A 465 36.81 -2.62 -1.87
C LEU A 465 36.74 -3.99 -2.54
N ALA A 466 35.66 -4.74 -2.36
CA ALA A 466 35.52 -6.06 -2.97
C ALA A 466 35.44 -5.96 -4.50
N SER A 467 34.70 -4.97 -5.02
CA SER A 467 34.60 -4.73 -6.46
C SER A 467 35.92 -4.27 -7.09
N VAL A 468 36.66 -3.36 -6.43
CA VAL A 468 37.97 -2.90 -6.92
C VAL A 468 38.98 -4.04 -6.92
N TYR A 469 38.98 -4.86 -5.87
CA TYR A 469 39.89 -6.00 -5.75
C TYR A 469 39.75 -6.95 -6.92
N ILE A 470 38.54 -7.37 -7.25
CA ILE A 470 38.30 -8.20 -8.44
C ILE A 470 38.67 -7.43 -9.71
N GLY A 471 38.28 -6.16 -9.81
CA GLY A 471 38.48 -5.33 -10.99
C GLY A 471 39.94 -5.14 -11.41
N TYR A 472 40.90 -5.09 -10.47
CA TYR A 472 42.32 -4.95 -10.81
C TYR A 472 43.12 -6.27 -10.78
N THR A 473 42.67 -7.27 -10.00
CA THR A 473 43.43 -8.54 -9.85
C THR A 473 43.22 -9.50 -11.00
N LEU A 474 41.98 -9.59 -11.52
CA LEU A 474 41.66 -10.49 -12.61
C LEU A 474 41.95 -9.81 -13.96
N LYS A 475 42.97 -10.31 -14.66
CA LYS A 475 43.41 -9.76 -15.94
C LYS A 475 43.07 -10.69 -17.10
N GLY A 476 42.81 -10.11 -18.28
CA GLY A 476 42.57 -10.85 -19.52
C GLY A 476 41.18 -11.50 -19.64
N LEU A 477 40.26 -11.25 -18.71
CA LEU A 477 38.87 -11.67 -18.83
C LEU A 477 38.07 -10.72 -19.74
N PRO A 478 37.15 -11.26 -20.57
CA PRO A 478 36.25 -10.42 -21.36
C PRO A 478 35.24 -9.70 -20.46
N TRP A 479 34.75 -8.55 -20.92
CA TRP A 479 33.94 -7.64 -20.10
C TRP A 479 32.65 -8.29 -19.56
N PHE A 480 32.00 -9.16 -20.35
CA PHE A 480 30.76 -9.85 -19.96
C PHE A 480 30.94 -10.87 -18.83
N VAL A 481 32.18 -11.25 -18.50
CA VAL A 481 32.50 -12.08 -17.32
C VAL A 481 33.06 -11.20 -16.21
N HIS A 482 34.02 -10.33 -16.54
CA HIS A 482 34.74 -9.55 -15.54
C HIS A 482 33.82 -8.58 -14.79
N LEU A 483 32.97 -7.83 -15.51
CA LEU A 483 32.07 -6.85 -14.90
C LEU A 483 31.03 -7.50 -13.97
N PRO A 484 30.28 -8.56 -14.35
CA PRO A 484 29.38 -9.24 -13.43
C PRO A 484 30.06 -9.84 -12.20
N LEU A 485 31.30 -10.34 -12.34
CA LEU A 485 32.08 -10.82 -11.20
C LEU A 485 32.46 -9.68 -10.24
N ALA A 486 32.89 -8.54 -10.77
CA ALA A 486 33.24 -7.38 -9.96
C ALA A 486 32.01 -6.78 -9.24
N LEU A 487 30.87 -6.66 -9.93
CA LEU A 487 29.59 -6.25 -9.34
C LEU A 487 29.12 -7.25 -8.28
N GLY A 488 29.19 -8.56 -8.59
CA GLY A 488 28.82 -9.64 -7.69
C GLY A 488 29.69 -9.65 -6.43
N ALA A 489 30.98 -9.37 -6.55
CA ALA A 489 31.89 -9.24 -5.43
C ALA A 489 31.55 -8.04 -4.54
N GLY A 490 31.20 -6.89 -5.13
CA GLY A 490 30.74 -5.72 -4.37
C GLY A 490 29.44 -5.99 -3.60
N MET A 491 28.46 -6.60 -4.26
CA MET A 491 27.23 -7.05 -3.62
C MET A 491 27.49 -8.06 -2.50
N ALA A 492 28.33 -9.07 -2.74
CA ALA A 492 28.65 -10.09 -1.75
C ALA A 492 29.42 -9.50 -0.55
N GLY A 493 30.37 -8.59 -0.79
CA GLY A 493 31.15 -7.92 0.25
C GLY A 493 30.25 -7.13 1.21
N GLY A 494 29.37 -6.29 0.66
CA GLY A 494 28.38 -5.56 1.46
C GLY A 494 27.42 -6.49 2.19
N ALA A 495 26.94 -7.56 1.53
CA ALA A 495 26.02 -8.53 2.11
C ALA A 495 26.62 -9.28 3.30
N VAL A 496 27.87 -9.76 3.16
CA VAL A 496 28.60 -10.43 4.25
C VAL A 496 28.81 -9.47 5.41
N TRP A 497 29.20 -8.23 5.13
CA TRP A 497 29.45 -7.24 6.17
C TRP A 497 28.20 -6.93 7.00
N ALA A 498 27.06 -6.78 6.35
CA ALA A 498 25.79 -6.54 7.03
C ALA A 498 25.23 -7.81 7.71
N ALA A 499 25.43 -8.99 7.12
CA ALA A 499 24.99 -10.25 7.70
C ALA A 499 25.59 -10.50 9.09
N ILE A 500 26.81 -10.02 9.35
CA ILE A 500 27.44 -10.05 10.69
C ILE A 500 26.53 -9.37 11.72
N VAL A 501 26.00 -8.19 11.42
CA VAL A 501 25.08 -7.46 12.31
C VAL A 501 23.80 -8.25 12.52
N GLY A 502 23.20 -8.74 11.43
CA GLY A 502 21.96 -9.53 11.50
C GLY A 502 22.15 -10.78 12.36
N PHE A 503 23.31 -11.43 12.25
CA PHE A 503 23.67 -12.60 13.06
C PHE A 503 23.88 -12.26 14.53
N LEU A 504 24.62 -11.18 14.83
CA LEU A 504 24.82 -10.71 16.20
C LEU A 504 23.48 -10.35 16.86
N LYS A 505 22.61 -9.61 16.16
CA LYS A 505 21.26 -9.30 16.63
C LYS A 505 20.46 -10.57 16.89
N ALA A 506 20.48 -11.51 15.96
CA ALA A 506 19.73 -12.76 16.05
C ALA A 506 20.20 -13.67 17.20
N LYS A 507 21.51 -13.74 17.46
CA LYS A 507 22.11 -14.67 18.42
C LYS A 507 22.23 -14.09 19.83
N THR A 508 22.63 -12.83 19.95
CA THR A 508 22.95 -12.22 21.26
C THR A 508 21.96 -11.12 21.66
N GLY A 509 21.10 -10.67 20.74
CA GLY A 509 20.22 -9.52 20.96
C GLY A 509 20.94 -8.17 20.90
N ALA A 510 22.23 -8.15 20.54
CA ALA A 510 23.02 -6.92 20.45
C ALA A 510 22.36 -5.91 19.51
N HIS A 511 22.33 -4.64 19.92
CA HIS A 511 21.61 -3.60 19.19
C HIS A 511 22.28 -3.31 17.84
N GLU A 512 21.51 -3.44 16.76
CA GLU A 512 21.96 -3.32 15.39
C GLU A 512 22.51 -1.93 15.06
N VAL A 513 21.92 -0.86 15.61
CA VAL A 513 22.43 0.52 15.52
C VAL A 513 23.88 0.62 16.00
N ILE A 514 24.18 0.15 17.22
CA ILE A 514 25.54 0.23 17.77
C ILE A 514 26.50 -0.61 16.94
N ASN A 515 26.12 -1.85 16.63
CA ASN A 515 26.94 -2.77 15.85
C ASN A 515 27.26 -2.22 14.46
N THR A 516 26.29 -1.63 13.78
CA THR A 516 26.47 -1.04 12.45
C THR A 516 27.35 0.20 12.48
N ILE A 517 27.19 1.08 13.48
CA ILE A 517 28.08 2.23 13.67
C ILE A 517 29.53 1.76 13.91
N MET A 518 29.73 0.78 14.80
CA MET A 518 31.07 0.24 15.07
C MET A 518 31.68 -0.41 13.83
N LEU A 519 30.89 -1.18 13.07
CA LEU A 519 31.36 -1.81 11.83
C LEU A 519 31.69 -0.81 10.71
N ASN A 520 31.10 0.40 10.71
CA ASN A 520 31.54 1.46 9.79
C ASN A 520 32.99 1.89 10.10
N TYR A 521 33.32 2.10 11.39
CA TYR A 521 34.69 2.45 11.78
C TYR A 521 35.68 1.32 11.48
N ILE A 522 35.27 0.06 11.69
CA ILE A 522 36.10 -1.10 11.35
C ILE A 522 36.30 -1.17 9.82
N ALA A 523 35.25 -0.97 9.01
CA ALA A 523 35.35 -0.94 7.56
C ALA A 523 36.32 0.14 7.08
N TYR A 524 36.23 1.34 7.65
CA TYR A 524 37.15 2.44 7.36
C TYR A 524 38.60 2.10 7.70
N ARG A 525 38.86 1.59 8.92
CA ARG A 525 40.21 1.23 9.35
C ARG A 525 40.80 0.06 8.57
N LEU A 526 39.95 -0.89 8.17
CA LEU A 526 40.33 -1.97 7.27
C LEU A 526 40.71 -1.45 5.89
N ALA A 527 39.92 -0.54 5.31
CA ALA A 527 40.23 0.10 4.05
C ALA A 527 41.56 0.87 4.10
N ASP A 528 41.75 1.67 5.15
CA ASP A 528 42.98 2.44 5.38
C ASP A 528 44.20 1.51 5.48
N TYR A 529 44.12 0.42 6.26
CA TYR A 529 45.18 -0.59 6.32
C TYR A 529 45.48 -1.23 4.95
N LEU A 530 44.45 -1.54 4.16
CA LEU A 530 44.62 -2.20 2.85
C LEU A 530 45.24 -1.27 1.81
N LEU A 531 44.90 0.02 1.85
CA LEU A 531 45.29 1.02 0.86
C LEU A 531 46.52 1.85 1.26
N GLN A 532 46.89 1.86 2.55
CA GLN A 532 48.07 2.55 3.04
C GLN A 532 49.32 2.11 2.26
N VAL A 533 50.29 3.01 2.07
CA VAL A 533 51.53 2.70 1.34
C VAL A 533 52.22 1.47 1.95
N GLY A 534 52.42 0.43 1.13
CA GLY A 534 52.94 -0.87 1.55
C GLY A 534 51.88 -1.91 1.95
N GLY A 535 50.60 -1.53 1.95
CA GLY A 535 49.45 -2.39 2.23
C GLY A 535 49.11 -3.34 1.07
N PRO A 536 48.33 -4.41 1.35
CA PRO A 536 48.04 -5.47 0.36
C PRO A 536 47.34 -5.03 -0.93
N MET A 537 46.57 -3.94 -0.89
CA MET A 537 45.84 -3.41 -2.04
C MET A 537 46.39 -2.06 -2.51
N ALA A 538 47.52 -1.61 -1.98
CA ALA A 538 48.08 -0.32 -2.33
C ALA A 538 48.76 -0.36 -3.71
N ARG A 539 48.50 0.65 -4.53
CA ARG A 539 49.25 0.89 -5.75
C ARG A 539 50.70 1.20 -5.39
N PRO A 540 51.69 0.65 -6.11
CA PRO A 540 53.08 1.06 -5.95
C PRO A 540 53.23 2.58 -6.12
N GLY A 541 53.70 3.26 -5.08
CA GLY A 541 53.84 4.71 -5.07
C GLY A 541 53.68 5.32 -3.68
N HIS A 542 53.50 6.64 -3.63
CA HIS A 542 53.42 7.41 -2.38
C HIS A 542 51.98 7.79 -2.00
N ARG A 543 51.00 7.43 -2.84
CA ARG A 543 49.58 7.72 -2.60
C ARG A 543 48.87 6.46 -2.12
N PRO A 544 48.11 6.52 -1.02
CA PRO A 544 47.38 5.37 -0.50
C PRO A 544 46.11 5.09 -1.32
N ILE A 545 46.24 4.59 -2.54
CA ILE A 545 45.11 4.27 -3.42
C ILE A 545 45.26 2.86 -3.97
N SER A 546 44.18 2.26 -4.44
CA SER A 546 44.29 0.99 -5.16
C SER A 546 44.92 1.17 -6.54
N PRO A 547 45.42 0.08 -7.17
CA PRO A 547 45.59 0.06 -8.62
C PRO A 547 44.28 0.42 -9.34
N GLU A 548 44.41 0.94 -10.55
CA GLU A 548 43.26 1.13 -11.45
C GLU A 548 42.73 -0.23 -11.89
N ILE A 549 41.42 -0.35 -11.99
CA ILE A 549 40.76 -1.58 -12.46
C ILE A 549 40.98 -1.75 -13.97
N GLU A 550 40.89 -2.98 -14.46
CA GLU A 550 41.01 -3.26 -15.90
C GLU A 550 39.79 -2.69 -16.66
N PRO A 551 39.96 -2.22 -17.92
CA PRO A 551 38.86 -1.70 -18.73
C PRO A 551 37.70 -2.69 -18.93
N SER A 552 37.96 -4.00 -18.84
CA SER A 552 36.90 -5.01 -18.93
C SER A 552 35.99 -5.07 -17.70
N ALA A 553 36.39 -4.47 -16.57
CA ALA A 553 35.56 -4.30 -15.38
C ALA A 553 34.79 -2.97 -15.36
N TYR A 554 34.98 -2.09 -16.37
CA TYR A 554 34.31 -0.80 -16.41
C TYR A 554 32.82 -0.98 -16.64
N LEU A 555 32.03 -0.24 -15.88
CA LEU A 555 30.59 -0.16 -16.10
C LEU A 555 30.34 0.64 -17.40
N PRO A 556 29.62 0.09 -18.40
CA PRO A 556 29.46 0.75 -19.69
C PRO A 556 28.81 2.13 -19.57
N GLN A 557 29.43 3.12 -20.20
CA GLN A 557 28.91 4.48 -20.32
C GLN A 557 27.93 4.56 -21.50
N PHE A 558 26.90 5.41 -21.40
CA PHE A 558 25.96 5.61 -22.52
C PHE A 558 26.57 6.41 -23.67
N PHE A 559 27.49 7.32 -23.36
CA PHE A 559 28.16 8.18 -24.31
C PHE A 559 29.68 8.06 -24.14
N PRO A 560 30.29 6.90 -24.52
CA PRO A 560 31.70 6.63 -24.27
C PRO A 560 32.64 7.61 -25.01
N ASP A 561 32.19 8.19 -26.12
CA ASP A 561 32.96 9.11 -26.94
C ASP A 561 32.96 10.56 -26.40
N ASP A 562 32.09 10.90 -25.45
CA ASP A 562 32.01 12.23 -24.84
C ASP A 562 32.28 12.18 -23.33
N PRO A 563 33.51 12.51 -22.89
CA PRO A 563 33.89 12.49 -21.47
C PRO A 563 33.08 13.47 -20.59
N SER A 564 32.29 14.37 -21.19
CA SER A 564 31.48 15.32 -20.44
C SER A 564 30.20 14.71 -19.88
N VAL A 565 29.76 13.55 -20.39
CA VAL A 565 28.57 12.82 -19.92
C VAL A 565 28.99 11.50 -19.31
N THR A 566 28.82 11.39 -17.99
CA THR A 566 29.33 10.31 -17.15
C THR A 566 28.23 9.33 -16.69
N ILE A 567 27.06 9.37 -17.34
CA ILE A 567 25.95 8.46 -17.03
C ILE A 567 26.23 7.06 -17.61
N ASN A 568 26.06 6.05 -16.77
CA ASN A 568 26.39 4.67 -17.06
C ASN A 568 25.19 3.73 -16.83
N VAL A 569 25.33 2.48 -17.28
CA VAL A 569 24.29 1.43 -17.16
C VAL A 569 23.86 1.16 -15.70
N GLY A 570 24.61 1.63 -14.71
CA GLY A 570 24.30 1.54 -13.29
C GLY A 570 22.95 2.11 -12.92
N LEU A 571 22.47 3.15 -13.63
CA LEU A 571 21.11 3.66 -13.44
C LEU A 571 20.05 2.57 -13.70
N PHE A 572 20.21 1.78 -14.76
CA PHE A 572 19.28 0.69 -15.09
C PHE A 572 19.38 -0.45 -14.09
N LEU A 573 20.58 -0.74 -13.58
CA LEU A 573 20.75 -1.69 -12.48
C LEU A 573 20.04 -1.20 -11.21
N ALA A 574 20.10 0.10 -10.90
CA ALA A 574 19.39 0.68 -9.76
C ALA A 574 17.87 0.61 -9.93
N LEU A 575 17.35 0.92 -11.13
CA LEU A 575 15.92 0.79 -11.44
C LEU A 575 15.47 -0.69 -11.38
N ALA A 576 16.28 -1.62 -11.88
CA ALA A 576 16.02 -3.04 -11.73
C ALA A 576 16.01 -3.46 -10.26
N ALA A 577 16.92 -2.93 -9.42
CA ALA A 577 16.91 -3.18 -7.98
C ALA A 577 15.64 -2.64 -7.30
N VAL A 578 15.11 -1.48 -7.71
CA VAL A 578 13.80 -0.99 -7.21
C VAL A 578 12.69 -2.01 -7.48
N ILE A 579 12.63 -2.52 -8.72
CA ILE A 579 11.62 -3.51 -9.14
C ILE A 579 11.80 -4.82 -8.35
N VAL A 580 13.03 -5.31 -8.24
CA VAL A 580 13.36 -6.56 -7.53
C VAL A 580 13.03 -6.44 -6.04
N VAL A 581 13.39 -5.33 -5.38
CA VAL A 581 13.08 -5.11 -3.96
C VAL A 581 11.58 -4.95 -3.74
N TYR A 582 10.87 -4.28 -4.65
CA TYR A 582 9.40 -4.19 -4.60
C TYR A 582 8.76 -5.57 -4.73
N TRP A 583 9.16 -6.34 -5.73
CA TRP A 583 8.68 -7.71 -5.92
C TRP A 583 9.01 -8.59 -4.71
N LEU A 584 10.24 -8.53 -4.21
CA LEU A 584 10.67 -9.25 -3.02
C LEU A 584 9.75 -8.94 -1.84
N LEU A 585 9.59 -7.67 -1.47
CA LEU A 585 8.83 -7.26 -0.28
C LEU A 585 7.33 -7.53 -0.36
N PHE A 586 6.73 -7.36 -1.53
CA PHE A 586 5.26 -7.36 -1.68
C PHE A 586 4.69 -8.56 -2.44
N LYS A 587 5.53 -9.35 -3.11
CA LYS A 587 5.09 -10.48 -3.95
C LYS A 587 5.73 -11.83 -3.57
N THR A 588 6.60 -11.89 -2.55
CA THR A 588 7.20 -13.15 -2.09
C THR A 588 6.88 -13.48 -0.64
N THR A 589 7.00 -14.77 -0.30
CA THR A 589 6.86 -15.27 1.09
C THR A 589 7.95 -14.69 2.00
N LEU A 590 9.19 -14.61 1.52
CA LEU A 590 10.29 -14.00 2.27
C LEU A 590 10.00 -12.52 2.59
N GLY A 591 9.45 -11.76 1.64
CA GLY A 591 9.05 -10.38 1.87
C GLY A 591 7.92 -10.24 2.90
N PHE A 592 6.96 -11.15 2.87
CA PHE A 592 5.92 -11.23 3.90
C PHE A 592 6.53 -11.50 5.28
N GLU A 593 7.43 -12.49 5.39
CA GLU A 593 8.12 -12.80 6.65
C GLU A 593 8.93 -11.61 7.18
N ILE A 594 9.70 -10.94 6.31
CA ILE A 594 10.47 -9.75 6.66
C ILE A 594 9.56 -8.66 7.24
N ARG A 595 8.45 -8.34 6.55
CA ARG A 595 7.50 -7.32 7.00
C ARG A 595 6.75 -7.72 8.27
N ALA A 596 6.39 -8.99 8.42
CA ALA A 596 5.73 -9.51 9.62
C ALA A 596 6.67 -9.44 10.83
N VAL A 597 7.94 -9.81 10.66
CA VAL A 597 8.98 -9.67 11.69
C VAL A 597 9.19 -8.21 12.05
N GLY A 598 9.27 -7.31 11.08
CA GLY A 598 9.41 -5.87 11.35
C GLY A 598 8.23 -5.27 12.11
N ALA A 599 7.01 -5.70 11.81
CA ALA A 599 5.81 -5.25 12.52
C ALA A 599 5.76 -5.77 13.96
N ASN A 600 5.94 -7.07 14.17
CA ASN A 600 5.97 -7.65 15.51
C ASN A 600 6.74 -8.99 15.54
N PRO A 601 8.00 -9.00 16.00
CA PRO A 601 8.81 -10.22 16.06
C PRO A 601 8.23 -11.30 16.98
N ARG A 602 7.51 -10.91 18.05
CA ARG A 602 6.91 -11.86 19.01
C ARG A 602 5.74 -12.59 18.36
N ALA A 603 4.84 -11.84 17.72
CA ALA A 603 3.70 -12.40 16.98
C ALA A 603 4.15 -13.24 15.77
N ALA A 604 5.15 -12.76 15.02
CA ALA A 604 5.74 -13.51 13.92
C ALA A 604 6.28 -14.88 14.38
N ARG A 605 6.95 -14.92 15.54
CA ARG A 605 7.43 -16.18 16.12
C ARG A 605 6.30 -17.13 16.50
N THR A 606 5.18 -16.61 17.03
CA THR A 606 4.00 -17.43 17.37
C THR A 606 3.32 -18.00 16.13
N ALA A 607 3.37 -17.27 15.01
CA ALA A 607 2.91 -17.71 13.70
C ALA A 607 3.89 -18.66 12.97
N GLY A 608 4.99 -19.09 13.61
CA GLY A 608 5.96 -20.03 13.05
C GLY A 608 7.06 -19.40 12.17
N ILE A 609 7.14 -18.07 12.08
CA ILE A 609 8.16 -17.37 11.28
C ILE A 609 9.49 -17.34 12.04
N ASN A 610 10.58 -17.72 11.37
CA ASN A 610 11.92 -17.68 11.95
C ASN A 610 12.49 -16.25 11.95
N VAL A 611 12.33 -15.55 13.07
CA VAL A 611 12.81 -14.17 13.28
C VAL A 611 14.32 -14.04 13.08
N ALA A 612 15.11 -14.97 13.64
CA ALA A 612 16.58 -14.92 13.58
C ALA A 612 17.09 -15.02 12.14
N ARG A 613 16.55 -15.97 11.37
CA ARG A 613 16.86 -16.10 9.93
C ARG A 613 16.50 -14.83 9.17
N ASN A 614 15.34 -14.24 9.45
CA ASN A 614 14.89 -13.03 8.78
C ASN A 614 15.78 -11.82 9.09
N PHE A 615 16.29 -11.66 10.31
CA PHE A 615 17.26 -10.61 10.62
C PHE A 615 18.56 -10.76 9.82
N VAL A 616 19.11 -11.97 9.71
CA VAL A 616 20.34 -12.21 8.92
C VAL A 616 20.09 -11.95 7.44
N ILE A 617 18.99 -12.48 6.88
CA ILE A 617 18.67 -12.31 5.45
C ILE A 617 18.39 -10.85 5.11
N ALA A 618 17.58 -10.15 5.92
CA ALA A 618 17.25 -8.76 5.68
C ALA A 618 18.51 -7.87 5.72
N MET A 619 19.40 -8.09 6.69
CA MET A 619 20.67 -7.37 6.74
C MET A 619 21.58 -7.75 5.58
N ALA A 620 21.70 -9.03 5.21
CA ALA A 620 22.53 -9.44 4.08
C ALA A 620 22.05 -8.80 2.76
N LEU A 621 20.74 -8.80 2.50
CA LEU A 621 20.18 -8.15 1.32
C LEU A 621 20.35 -6.64 1.36
N SER A 622 20.18 -6.02 2.54
CA SER A 622 20.42 -4.59 2.77
C SER A 622 21.88 -4.23 2.45
N GLY A 623 22.83 -4.97 3.03
CA GLY A 623 24.25 -4.81 2.76
C GLY A 623 24.63 -5.06 1.31
N GLY A 624 23.99 -6.01 0.64
CA GLY A 624 24.22 -6.26 -0.78
C GLY A 624 23.83 -5.07 -1.66
N LEU A 625 22.69 -4.43 -1.36
CA LEU A 625 22.25 -3.21 -2.04
C LEU A 625 23.20 -2.03 -1.75
N ALA A 626 23.64 -1.86 -0.50
CA ALA A 626 24.63 -0.83 -0.16
C ALA A 626 25.98 -1.10 -0.84
N GLY A 627 26.41 -2.35 -0.90
CA GLY A 627 27.63 -2.76 -1.60
C GLY A 627 27.57 -2.52 -3.11
N MET A 628 26.39 -2.67 -3.72
CA MET A 628 26.14 -2.30 -5.12
C MET A 628 26.27 -0.79 -5.37
N ALA A 629 25.89 0.06 -4.41
CA ALA A 629 26.15 1.50 -4.51
C ALA A 629 27.67 1.79 -4.56
N GLY A 630 28.46 1.09 -3.73
CA GLY A 630 29.92 1.22 -3.74
C GLY A 630 30.55 0.69 -5.03
N ALA A 631 30.08 -0.47 -5.50
CA ALA A 631 30.52 -1.06 -6.75
C ALA A 631 30.20 -0.16 -7.96
N HIS A 632 29.05 0.51 -7.97
CA HIS A 632 28.70 1.49 -9.00
C HIS A 632 29.72 2.62 -9.07
N ASP A 633 30.05 3.24 -7.94
CA ASP A 633 30.96 4.40 -7.93
C ASP A 633 32.38 4.00 -8.33
N ILE A 634 32.86 2.84 -7.88
CA ILE A 634 34.18 2.35 -8.25
C ILE A 634 34.23 1.90 -9.70
N LEU A 635 33.32 1.03 -10.14
CA LEU A 635 33.40 0.44 -11.48
C LEU A 635 32.94 1.40 -12.59
N GLY A 636 32.07 2.37 -12.27
CA GLY A 636 31.43 3.25 -13.25
C GLY A 636 31.87 4.71 -13.24
N VAL A 637 32.61 5.16 -12.22
CA VAL A 637 32.97 6.58 -12.08
C VAL A 637 34.45 6.79 -11.75
N ILE A 638 34.94 6.14 -10.69
CA ILE A 638 36.25 6.47 -10.11
C ILE A 638 37.35 5.56 -10.68
N HIS A 639 37.04 4.29 -10.96
CA HIS A 639 37.93 3.26 -11.52
C HIS A 639 39.14 2.88 -10.65
N TYR A 640 39.23 3.41 -9.44
CA TYR A 640 40.15 3.00 -8.38
C TYR A 640 39.51 3.34 -7.03
N MET A 641 40.05 2.78 -5.95
CA MET A 641 39.62 3.11 -4.59
C MET A 641 40.53 4.19 -3.99
N PRO A 642 40.00 5.38 -3.66
CA PRO A 642 40.74 6.42 -2.96
C PRO A 642 40.86 6.11 -1.46
N ASN A 643 41.91 6.61 -0.78
CA ASN A 643 41.93 6.58 0.68
C ASN A 643 40.81 7.49 1.24
N ALA A 644 40.25 7.11 2.38
CA ALA A 644 39.20 7.84 3.06
C ALA A 644 38.01 8.16 2.14
N PHE A 645 37.53 7.15 1.41
CA PHE A 645 36.38 7.16 0.50
C PHE A 645 35.03 7.45 1.19
N PHE A 646 34.94 8.46 2.05
CA PHE A 646 33.75 8.80 2.83
C PHE A 646 32.84 9.73 2.04
N SER A 647 31.84 9.16 1.40
CA SER A 647 30.94 9.88 0.49
C SER A 647 29.65 10.34 1.19
N GLY A 648 29.28 9.69 2.29
CA GLY A 648 28.08 9.99 3.07
C GLY A 648 26.79 9.43 2.48
N TYR A 649 26.86 8.67 1.37
CA TYR A 649 25.69 8.10 0.70
C TYR A 649 24.85 7.24 1.65
N GLY A 650 25.47 6.43 2.50
CA GLY A 650 24.78 5.56 3.43
C GLY A 650 24.02 6.31 4.53
N PHE A 651 24.56 7.42 5.02
CA PHE A 651 23.90 8.24 6.05
C PHE A 651 22.76 9.09 5.49
N ASP A 652 23.02 9.78 4.39
CA ASP A 652 22.00 10.57 3.69
C ASP A 652 20.81 9.68 3.30
N SER A 653 21.07 8.45 2.83
CA SER A 653 20.04 7.47 2.45
C SER A 653 19.12 7.02 3.59
N ILE A 654 19.48 7.26 4.86
CA ILE A 654 18.58 7.05 6.00
C ILE A 654 17.39 8.00 5.90
N ALA A 655 17.66 9.29 5.70
CA ALA A 655 16.63 10.29 5.51
C ALA A 655 15.79 10.01 4.25
N LEU A 656 16.43 9.58 3.16
CA LEU A 656 15.74 9.26 1.91
C LEU A 656 14.82 8.04 2.05
N ALA A 657 15.24 7.03 2.81
CA ALA A 657 14.40 5.88 3.12
C ALA A 657 13.20 6.27 4.00
N LEU A 658 13.38 7.18 4.96
CA LEU A 658 12.30 7.71 5.78
C LEU A 658 11.32 8.57 4.97
N LEU A 659 11.83 9.48 4.12
CA LEU A 659 11.02 10.27 3.18
C LEU A 659 10.21 9.36 2.26
N GLY A 660 10.84 8.31 1.74
CA GLY A 660 10.19 7.28 0.93
C GLY A 660 9.27 6.33 1.72
N LYS A 661 9.06 6.55 3.03
CA LYS A 661 8.30 5.68 3.95
C LYS A 661 8.69 4.20 3.86
N SER A 662 9.98 3.93 3.65
CA SER A 662 10.54 2.59 3.41
C SER A 662 9.85 1.82 2.27
N HIS A 663 9.22 2.53 1.32
CA HIS A 663 8.63 1.95 0.12
C HIS A 663 9.60 2.10 -1.06
N PRO A 664 9.89 1.05 -1.85
CA PRO A 664 10.92 1.10 -2.90
C PRO A 664 10.70 2.21 -3.93
N VAL A 665 9.45 2.45 -4.33
CA VAL A 665 9.10 3.57 -5.24
C VAL A 665 9.28 4.93 -4.55
N GLY A 666 8.95 5.03 -3.27
CA GLY A 666 9.17 6.26 -2.50
C GLY A 666 10.66 6.57 -2.37
N VAL A 667 11.49 5.56 -2.12
CA VAL A 667 12.95 5.65 -2.09
C VAL A 667 13.51 6.11 -3.43
N LEU A 668 13.02 5.56 -4.54
CA LEU A 668 13.43 5.98 -5.88
C LEU A 668 13.19 7.48 -6.09
N LEU A 669 11.96 7.95 -5.81
CA LEU A 669 11.61 9.36 -5.97
C LEU A 669 12.43 10.28 -5.04
N SER A 670 12.64 9.84 -3.80
CA SER A 670 13.46 10.55 -2.80
C SER A 670 14.91 10.69 -3.25
N SER A 671 15.48 9.62 -3.80
CA SER A 671 16.87 9.56 -4.26
C SER A 671 17.08 10.38 -5.53
N LEU A 672 16.11 10.39 -6.45
CA LEU A 672 16.12 11.25 -7.63
C LEU A 672 16.08 12.73 -7.23
N LEU A 673 15.15 13.10 -6.34
CA LEU A 673 15.07 14.47 -5.81
C LEU A 673 16.38 14.88 -5.15
N PHE A 674 16.94 14.04 -4.28
CA PHE A 674 18.16 14.36 -3.55
C PHE A 674 19.39 14.42 -4.47
N GLY A 675 19.48 13.52 -5.47
CA GLY A 675 20.53 13.57 -6.49
C GLY A 675 20.49 14.87 -7.30
N MET A 676 19.29 15.32 -7.71
CA MET A 676 19.10 16.61 -8.37
C MET A 676 19.51 17.78 -7.47
N LEU A 677 19.12 17.76 -6.19
CA LEU A 677 19.53 18.79 -5.23
C LEU A 677 21.06 18.81 -5.03
N ARG A 678 21.72 17.65 -5.03
CA ARG A 678 23.18 17.54 -4.86
C ARG A 678 23.95 17.98 -6.11
N ALA A 679 23.46 17.66 -7.30
CA ALA A 679 24.02 18.18 -8.56
C ALA A 679 23.84 19.70 -8.68
N GLY A 680 22.64 20.20 -8.36
CA GLY A 680 22.33 21.62 -8.28
C GLY A 680 23.23 22.36 -7.29
N ALA A 681 23.41 21.78 -6.10
CA ALA A 681 24.28 22.29 -5.05
C ALA A 681 25.73 22.48 -5.54
N GLN A 682 26.29 21.52 -6.27
CA GLN A 682 27.62 21.69 -6.86
C GLN A 682 27.67 22.88 -7.83
N ARG A 683 26.59 23.11 -8.60
CA ARG A 683 26.49 24.26 -9.51
C ARG A 683 26.36 25.60 -8.78
N MET A 684 25.70 25.63 -7.62
CA MET A 684 25.60 26.81 -6.75
C MET A 684 26.95 27.26 -6.17
N GLN A 685 27.85 26.31 -5.87
CA GLN A 685 29.20 26.62 -5.38
C GLN A 685 30.07 27.24 -6.48
N ALA A 686 29.81 26.88 -7.73
CA ALA A 686 30.58 27.39 -8.86
C ALA A 686 30.11 28.81 -9.26
N PRO A 687 31.00 29.63 -9.87
CA PRO A 687 30.61 30.89 -10.45
C PRO A 687 29.44 30.74 -11.46
N PRO A 688 28.46 31.64 -11.45
CA PRO A 688 28.53 32.96 -10.84
C PRO A 688 27.99 33.03 -9.40
N ALA A 689 27.22 32.04 -8.92
CA ALA A 689 26.55 32.11 -7.62
C ALA A 689 27.52 32.05 -6.43
N SER A 690 28.58 31.25 -6.52
CA SER A 690 29.68 31.21 -5.52
C SER A 690 29.21 31.03 -4.07
N VAL A 691 28.10 30.32 -3.87
CA VAL A 691 27.50 30.13 -2.54
C VAL A 691 28.39 29.17 -1.73
N PRO A 692 28.77 29.52 -0.49
CA PRO A 692 29.54 28.63 0.38
C PRO A 692 28.88 27.25 0.56
N ILE A 693 29.71 26.20 0.60
CA ILE A 693 29.24 24.81 0.77
C ILE A 693 28.45 24.62 2.07
N ASP A 694 28.81 25.34 3.13
CA ASP A 694 28.13 25.25 4.42
C ASP A 694 26.66 25.69 4.33
N ILE A 695 26.37 26.77 3.57
CA ILE A 695 24.99 27.26 3.35
C ILE A 695 24.17 26.21 2.59
N ILE A 696 24.81 25.56 1.61
CA ILE A 696 24.18 24.52 0.79
C ILE A 696 23.88 23.27 1.63
N SER A 697 24.80 22.86 2.50
CA SER A 697 24.58 21.77 3.45
C SER A 697 23.44 22.08 4.43
N VAL A 698 23.35 23.31 4.93
CA VAL A 698 22.21 23.77 5.75
C VAL A 698 20.91 23.68 4.95
N LEU A 699 20.89 24.13 3.70
CA LEU A 699 19.70 24.07 2.84
C LEU A 699 19.24 22.62 2.59
N GLN A 700 20.16 21.71 2.29
CA GLN A 700 19.85 20.28 2.13
C GLN A 700 19.33 19.66 3.45
N GLY A 701 19.93 20.01 4.58
CA GLY A 701 19.48 19.61 5.91
C GLY A 701 18.07 20.10 6.23
N LEU A 702 17.77 21.37 5.94
CA LEU A 702 16.42 21.93 6.10
C LEU A 702 15.40 21.18 5.25
N ILE A 703 15.72 20.89 3.99
CA ILE A 703 14.84 20.11 3.10
C ILE A 703 14.54 18.74 3.74
N ILE A 704 15.57 18.02 4.19
CA ILE A 704 15.40 16.72 4.86
C ILE A 704 14.52 16.85 6.11
N VAL A 705 14.78 17.84 6.97
CA VAL A 705 14.07 18.03 8.25
C VAL A 705 12.60 18.35 8.01
N PHE A 706 12.27 19.31 7.15
CA PHE A 706 10.87 19.67 6.88
C PHE A 706 10.12 18.53 6.22
N ILE A 707 10.79 17.77 5.35
CA ILE A 707 10.20 16.59 4.73
C ILE A 707 9.91 15.50 5.77
N ALA A 708 10.86 15.26 6.69
CA ALA A 708 10.73 14.25 7.74
C ALA A 708 9.77 14.68 8.87
N ALA A 709 9.44 15.97 8.96
CA ALA A 709 8.54 16.54 9.96
C ALA A 709 7.23 17.06 9.34
N PRO A 710 6.37 16.17 8.80
CA PRO A 710 5.13 16.59 8.14
C PRO A 710 4.19 17.37 9.07
N GLU A 711 4.17 17.09 10.37
CA GLU A 711 3.33 17.83 11.32
C GLU A 711 3.75 19.30 11.46
N VAL A 712 5.05 19.61 11.37
CA VAL A 712 5.54 20.99 11.38
C VAL A 712 5.05 21.74 10.14
N VAL A 713 5.10 21.09 8.98
CA VAL A 713 4.59 21.66 7.73
C VAL A 713 3.08 21.86 7.80
N ARG A 714 2.32 20.91 8.38
CA ARG A 714 0.87 21.08 8.60
C ARG A 714 0.57 22.26 9.53
N LEU A 715 1.36 22.46 10.58
CA LEU A 715 1.21 23.59 11.50
C LEU A 715 1.44 24.92 10.78
N ILE A 716 2.52 25.03 9.99
CA ILE A 716 2.86 26.24 9.22
C ILE A 716 1.73 26.61 8.25
N TYR A 717 1.21 25.63 7.52
CA TYR A 717 0.18 25.86 6.48
C TYR A 717 -1.26 25.64 6.97
N ARG A 718 -1.48 25.39 8.26
CA ARG A 718 -2.79 25.13 8.89
C ARG A 718 -3.62 24.04 8.18
N LEU A 719 -2.97 22.97 7.75
CA LEU A 719 -3.61 21.84 7.07
C LEU A 719 -4.20 20.85 8.09
N ARG A 720 -5.40 20.33 7.82
CA ARG A 720 -6.02 19.29 8.66
C ARG A 720 -5.21 17.99 8.57
N ALA A 721 -4.96 17.36 9.72
CA ALA A 721 -4.38 16.02 9.77
C ALA A 721 -5.35 14.99 9.15
N PRO A 722 -4.88 14.06 8.30
CA PRO A 722 -5.68 12.91 7.89
C PRO A 722 -6.10 12.11 9.14
N LYS A 723 -7.34 11.63 9.21
CA LYS A 723 -7.75 10.66 10.25
C LYS A 723 -6.79 9.47 10.16
N GLU A 724 -6.12 9.14 11.27
CA GLU A 724 -5.20 8.00 11.34
C GLU A 724 -5.95 6.71 11.03
N VAL A 725 -5.85 6.26 9.78
CA VAL A 725 -6.05 4.85 9.44
C VAL A 725 -4.91 4.12 10.14
N GLY A 726 -5.23 3.12 10.97
CA GLY A 726 -4.25 2.34 11.72
C GLY A 726 -3.27 1.59 10.81
N GLU A 727 -2.33 2.29 10.19
CA GLU A 727 -1.15 1.70 9.57
C GLU A 727 -0.24 1.21 10.71
N ALA A 728 0.13 -0.07 10.65
CA ALA A 728 1.14 -0.61 11.53
C ALA A 728 2.41 0.24 11.45
N ILE A 729 2.79 0.86 12.57
CA ILE A 729 4.01 1.65 12.67
C ILE A 729 5.21 0.68 12.53
N PHE A 730 5.78 0.60 11.32
CA PHE A 730 6.89 -0.30 11.00
C PHE A 730 8.24 0.15 11.60
N THR A 731 8.30 1.36 12.16
CA THR A 731 9.50 1.90 12.79
C THR A 731 9.28 2.00 14.30
N ARG A 732 9.91 1.11 15.06
CA ARG A 732 10.03 1.32 16.50
C ARG A 732 10.88 2.56 16.74
N GLY A 733 10.33 3.53 17.47
CA GLY A 733 11.10 4.66 17.98
C GLY A 733 12.23 4.17 18.89
N TRP A 734 13.27 5.00 18.99
CA TRP A 734 14.40 4.77 19.89
C TRP A 734 13.91 4.43 21.30
N GLY A 735 14.24 3.23 21.80
CA GLY A 735 14.05 2.85 23.20
C GLY A 735 12.83 1.99 23.55
N GLN A 736 12.04 1.47 22.60
CA GLN A 736 10.96 0.53 22.94
C GLN A 736 11.34 -0.94 22.68
N VAL A 737 11.61 -1.66 23.78
CA VAL A 737 11.98 -3.08 23.87
C VAL A 737 10.80 -4.02 23.61
#